data_AF-A0A1I8CXX8-F1
#
_entry.id   AF-A0A1I8CXX8-F1
#
_cell.length_a   1.000
_cell.length_b   1.000
_cell.length_c   1.000
_cell.angle_alpha   90.00
_cell.angle_beta   90.00
_cell.angle_gamma   90.00
#
_symmetry.space_group_name_H-M   'P 1'
#
loop_
_entity.id
_entity.type
_entity.pdbx_description
1 polymer ?
#
loop_
_entity_poly.entity_id
_entity_poly.type
_entity_poly.pdbx_seq_one_letter_code
_entity_poly.pdbx_strand_id
1 'polypeptide(L)'
;MINLGDDMLIVSLQQWMVQVAGSKYAQTTPEDLFDGRLIVSVLRILDRTFFDEEFDDAVYEGKPDKSVLFLRICTKLAEYYEVIMHRDLYNSPTWNVNAAKIGRLLDVNELTKLLLLILAAATSNPKANELLKEFSPSHNVRDDLSKALSDIDGRIPRRRQSLRNEEFEASQVELNRSEVLTIVTENHKLKSRLAEMERTIILMQEKNAKLCDEAESSKGKIEDMINVSIESDKLTQKLKSYQDEMKRVFNDMEKLEMENSKLIRERKAINDALNEQNAQTKAVSSEMRTLKDNYESLQSKHYQLERERGEANNLREKYKNAEPSNCSELNFLKQKLNHYVGEISDNEIQKQKNSNLKVQLSTLKSQIEKSEDLLERETDRCNKIYLELLEEREKVQELGEQLSILKEVNQKLQESKCQSDKTIEEFDAEFNLSVLSERRESVHMQDELLSSVTDENAELKKKLAKAENDVKSTECLSRELENEKMKCDALKERLKVAEKGLEDVGTSTDRQLVNANIQNEEKNLTIQSLEDKLSKMEKQADERTSKILDLESTCDELSKVKTSTHARFEKGISDARHVIEMYESFMSTIISQDGESFRDIEALRNKIKCYERNIQYLEKKQKQMQALVEQEQRLITGNYYEMCFNLSRQLTKDDIRTFMDKQIKRIAFIDAGER
;
A
#
# COMPACT_ATOMS: atom_id res chain seq x y z
N MET A 1 -78.37 28.48 41.67
CA MET A 1 -76.96 28.06 41.57
C MET A 1 -76.13 29.26 41.98
N ILE A 2 -75.32 29.14 43.04
CA ILE A 2 -74.51 30.26 43.54
C ILE A 2 -73.31 30.39 42.61
N ASN A 3 -73.05 31.60 42.11
CA ASN A 3 -71.81 31.92 41.42
C ASN A 3 -70.72 32.04 42.50
N LEU A 4 -70.04 30.92 42.79
CA LEU A 4 -68.94 30.87 43.77
C LEU A 4 -67.65 31.57 43.25
N GLY A 5 -67.67 32.05 42.00
CA GLY A 5 -66.59 32.78 41.36
C GLY A 5 -66.61 34.30 41.61
N ASP A 6 -66.88 34.72 42.84
CA ASP A 6 -66.61 36.11 43.25
C ASP A 6 -65.18 36.14 43.79
N ASP A 7 -64.22 36.61 42.98
CA ASP A 7 -62.81 36.75 43.35
C ASP A 7 -62.63 37.61 44.62
N MET A 8 -63.63 38.41 44.99
CA MET A 8 -63.67 39.18 46.22
C MET A 8 -63.90 38.33 47.49
N LEU A 9 -64.63 37.22 47.41
CA LEU A 9 -64.97 36.41 48.58
C LEU A 9 -63.76 35.64 49.12
N ILE A 10 -62.93 35.09 48.23
CA ILE A 10 -61.70 34.40 48.65
C ILE A 10 -60.71 35.38 49.29
N VAL A 11 -60.65 36.63 48.81
CA VAL A 11 -59.83 37.69 49.41
C VAL A 11 -60.36 38.05 50.80
N SER A 12 -61.68 38.22 50.96
CA SER A 12 -62.30 38.48 52.27
C SER A 12 -62.07 37.33 53.26
N LEU A 13 -62.16 36.07 52.83
CA LEU A 13 -61.87 34.87 53.65
C LEU A 13 -60.39 34.80 54.02
N GLN A 14 -59.49 35.09 53.08
CA GLN A 14 -58.05 35.12 53.30
C GLN A 14 -57.66 36.19 54.34
N GLN A 15 -58.19 37.40 54.21
CA GLN A 15 -57.94 38.49 55.17
C GLN A 15 -58.40 38.13 56.58
N TRP A 16 -59.55 37.47 56.71
CA TRP A 16 -60.02 36.96 58.00
C TRP A 16 -59.07 35.89 58.58
N MET A 17 -58.65 34.91 57.78
CA MET A 17 -57.72 33.87 58.24
C MET A 17 -56.37 34.42 58.69
N VAL A 18 -55.83 35.42 57.99
CA VAL A 18 -54.58 36.10 58.38
C VAL A 18 -54.73 36.82 59.72
N GLN A 19 -55.87 37.46 59.96
CA GLN A 19 -56.16 38.10 61.25
C GLN A 19 -56.20 37.07 62.38
N VAL A 20 -56.79 35.90 62.14
CA VAL A 20 -56.86 34.81 63.13
C VAL A 20 -55.48 34.18 63.39
N ALA A 21 -54.67 33.94 62.35
CA ALA A 21 -53.37 33.27 62.48
C ALA A 21 -52.21 34.19 62.92
N GLY A 22 -52.40 35.51 62.87
CA GLY A 22 -51.45 36.51 63.39
C GLY A 22 -50.34 36.94 62.41
N SER A 23 -49.41 37.75 62.90
CA SER A 23 -48.42 38.50 62.09
C SER A 23 -47.48 37.67 61.22
N LYS A 24 -47.34 36.37 61.49
CA LYS A 24 -46.52 35.45 60.67
C LYS A 24 -47.05 35.25 59.25
N TYR A 25 -48.34 35.52 59.02
CA TYR A 25 -49.00 35.36 57.72
C TYR A 25 -49.46 36.69 57.11
N ALA A 26 -49.01 37.83 57.64
CA ALA A 26 -49.50 39.16 57.25
C ALA A 26 -49.32 39.54 55.76
N GLN A 27 -48.42 38.87 55.04
CA GLN A 27 -48.14 39.09 53.62
C GLN A 27 -48.69 37.97 52.71
N THR A 28 -49.51 37.05 53.22
CA THR A 28 -50.07 35.99 52.37
C THR A 28 -51.07 36.55 51.36
N THR A 29 -51.01 36.01 50.16
CA THR A 29 -51.95 36.23 49.06
C THR A 29 -52.91 35.03 48.95
N PRO A 30 -54.02 35.15 48.19
CA PRO A 30 -54.94 34.03 47.97
C PRO A 30 -54.27 32.78 47.35
N GLU A 31 -53.19 32.94 46.60
CA GLU A 31 -52.44 31.82 46.01
C GLU A 31 -51.65 31.03 47.07
N ASP A 32 -51.20 31.68 48.14
CA ASP A 32 -50.45 31.04 49.23
C ASP A 32 -51.32 30.10 50.08
N LEU A 33 -52.65 30.16 49.94
CA LEU A 33 -53.59 29.25 50.61
C LEU A 33 -53.47 27.81 50.09
N PHE A 34 -52.99 27.62 48.85
CA PHE A 34 -52.79 26.30 48.25
C PHE A 34 -51.62 25.51 48.87
N ASP A 35 -50.84 26.11 49.75
CA ASP A 35 -49.80 25.41 50.53
C ASP A 35 -50.35 24.85 51.86
N GLY A 36 -51.61 25.14 52.19
CA GLY A 36 -52.35 24.59 53.33
C GLY A 36 -51.87 25.06 54.71
N ARG A 37 -50.72 25.73 54.82
CA ARG A 37 -50.10 26.12 56.10
C ARG A 37 -50.96 27.08 56.90
N LEU A 38 -51.53 28.09 56.24
CA LEU A 38 -52.45 29.03 56.88
C LEU A 38 -53.75 28.34 57.31
N ILE A 39 -54.24 27.38 56.51
CA ILE A 39 -55.46 26.60 56.80
C ILE A 39 -55.28 25.72 58.03
N VAL A 40 -54.19 24.96 58.10
CA VAL A 40 -53.89 24.09 59.25
C VAL A 40 -53.69 24.93 60.51
N SER A 41 -52.96 26.05 60.43
CA SER A 41 -52.78 26.97 61.55
C SER A 41 -54.10 27.50 62.11
N VAL A 42 -55.03 27.92 61.24
CA VAL A 42 -56.36 28.38 61.66
C VAL A 42 -57.19 27.25 62.27
N LEU A 43 -57.15 26.03 61.73
CA LEU A 43 -57.83 24.86 62.30
C LEU A 43 -57.31 24.52 63.70
N ARG A 44 -55.99 24.60 63.92
CA ARG A 44 -55.39 24.42 65.26
C ARG A 44 -55.84 25.49 66.25
N ILE A 45 -56.03 26.74 65.80
CA ILE A 45 -56.55 27.82 66.66
C ILE A 45 -58.04 27.58 66.98
N LEU A 46 -58.79 27.04 66.02
CA LEU A 46 -60.22 26.77 66.14
C LEU A 46 -60.54 25.71 67.20
N ASP A 47 -59.81 24.59 67.23
CA ASP A 47 -59.90 23.60 68.30
C ASP A 47 -58.58 22.83 68.47
N ARG A 48 -57.77 23.25 69.45
CA ARG A 48 -56.47 22.62 69.77
C ARG A 48 -56.57 21.17 70.27
N THR A 49 -57.75 20.75 70.72
CA THR A 49 -57.95 19.38 71.22
C THR A 49 -58.28 18.39 70.11
N PHE A 50 -58.84 18.87 69.00
CA PHE A 50 -59.18 18.04 67.85
C PHE A 50 -58.16 18.16 66.70
N PHE A 51 -57.64 19.37 66.47
CA PHE A 51 -56.56 19.65 65.53
C PHE A 51 -55.29 19.90 66.32
N ASP A 52 -54.64 18.81 66.73
CA ASP A 52 -53.44 18.81 67.57
C ASP A 52 -52.14 18.81 66.74
N GLU A 53 -51.00 18.62 67.42
CA GLU A 53 -49.69 18.52 66.77
C GLU A 53 -49.56 17.26 65.90
N GLU A 54 -50.21 16.16 66.30
CA GLU A 54 -50.23 14.92 65.53
C GLU A 54 -50.95 15.11 64.18
N PHE A 55 -52.04 15.88 64.16
CA PHE A 55 -52.68 16.29 62.90
C PHE A 55 -51.77 17.14 62.01
N ASP A 56 -51.08 18.14 62.58
CA ASP A 56 -50.17 19.01 61.82
C ASP A 56 -49.04 18.19 61.17
N ASP A 57 -48.41 17.29 61.94
CA ASP A 57 -47.38 16.38 61.46
C ASP A 57 -47.93 15.42 60.40
N ALA A 58 -49.11 14.84 60.62
CA ALA A 58 -49.76 13.94 59.68
C ALA A 58 -50.10 14.63 58.35
N VAL A 59 -50.48 15.91 58.34
CA VAL A 59 -50.76 16.63 57.09
C VAL A 59 -49.49 16.78 56.24
N TYR A 60 -48.33 17.00 56.85
CA TYR A 60 -47.06 17.25 56.15
C TYR A 60 -46.12 16.04 56.06
N GLU A 61 -46.50 14.90 56.63
CA GLU A 61 -45.71 13.67 56.62
C GLU A 61 -45.33 13.24 55.20
N GLY A 62 -44.03 13.09 54.96
CA GLY A 62 -43.47 12.55 53.71
C GLY A 62 -43.37 13.55 52.56
N LYS A 63 -43.55 14.86 52.79
CA LYS A 63 -43.66 15.90 51.73
C LYS A 63 -44.73 15.54 50.70
N PRO A 64 -46.00 15.45 51.12
CA PRO A 64 -47.08 14.97 50.26
C PRO A 64 -47.37 15.95 49.11
N ASP A 65 -47.81 15.42 47.98
CA ASP A 65 -48.40 16.22 46.91
C ASP A 65 -49.58 17.04 47.44
N LYS A 66 -49.82 18.23 46.87
CA LYS A 66 -50.92 19.14 47.29
C LYS A 66 -52.27 18.44 47.38
N SER A 67 -52.59 17.50 46.48
CA SER A 67 -53.85 16.72 46.56
C SER A 67 -53.94 15.81 47.77
N VAL A 68 -52.84 15.18 48.17
CA VAL A 68 -52.80 14.31 49.35
C VAL A 68 -52.89 15.16 50.62
N LEU A 69 -52.21 16.30 50.64
CA LEU A 69 -52.30 17.29 51.71
C LEU A 69 -53.75 17.75 51.91
N PHE A 70 -54.43 18.21 50.86
CA PHE A 70 -55.82 18.67 50.97
C PHE A 70 -56.79 17.52 51.26
N LEU A 71 -56.48 16.29 50.84
CA LEU A 71 -57.29 15.13 51.20
C LEU A 71 -57.25 14.91 52.72
N ARG A 72 -56.06 14.95 53.33
CA ARG A 72 -55.88 14.83 54.79
C ARG A 72 -56.63 15.94 55.54
N ILE A 73 -56.52 17.20 55.09
CA ILE A 73 -57.24 18.33 55.68
C ILE A 73 -58.76 18.16 55.56
N CYS A 74 -59.28 17.84 54.36
CA CYS A 74 -60.72 17.70 54.14
C CYS A 74 -61.31 16.53 54.91
N THR A 75 -60.61 15.39 54.99
CA THR A 75 -61.03 14.23 55.78
C THR A 75 -61.12 14.59 57.26
N LYS A 76 -60.10 15.24 57.82
CA LYS A 76 -60.12 15.63 59.24
C LYS A 76 -61.20 16.66 59.55
N LEU A 77 -61.42 17.62 58.63
CA LEU A 77 -62.53 18.56 58.76
C LEU A 77 -63.89 17.87 58.67
N ALA A 78 -64.06 16.87 57.80
CA ALA A 78 -65.28 16.08 57.71
C ALA A 78 -65.55 15.29 59.00
N GLU A 79 -64.53 14.68 59.60
CA GLU A 79 -64.61 14.04 60.91
C GLU A 79 -65.02 15.04 62.00
N TYR A 80 -64.44 16.24 62.00
CA TYR A 80 -64.81 17.30 62.95
C TYR A 80 -66.29 17.68 62.83
N TYR A 81 -66.80 17.80 61.61
CA TYR A 81 -68.21 18.07 61.37
C TYR A 81 -69.12 16.92 61.83
N GLU A 82 -68.71 15.67 61.65
CA GLU A 82 -69.48 14.51 62.06
C GLU A 82 -69.50 14.35 63.59
N VAL A 83 -68.34 14.47 64.24
CA VAL A 83 -68.13 14.14 65.65
C VAL A 83 -68.49 15.31 66.56
N ILE A 84 -68.05 16.53 66.24
CA ILE A 84 -68.22 17.71 67.10
C ILE A 84 -69.46 18.53 66.71
N MET A 85 -69.71 18.70 65.40
CA MET A 85 -70.84 19.50 64.91
C MET A 85 -72.12 18.68 64.64
N HIS A 86 -72.05 17.34 64.72
CA HIS A 86 -73.14 16.40 64.43
C HIS A 86 -73.82 16.62 63.07
N ARG A 87 -73.03 17.00 62.07
CA ARG A 87 -73.43 17.30 60.69
C ARG A 87 -72.74 16.35 59.72
N ASP A 88 -73.46 15.90 58.70
CA ASP A 88 -72.93 14.97 57.70
C ASP A 88 -72.49 15.71 56.43
N LEU A 89 -71.16 15.86 56.26
CA LEU A 89 -70.58 16.46 55.05
C LEU A 89 -70.45 15.47 53.89
N TYR A 90 -70.28 14.17 54.15
CA TYR A 90 -70.07 13.15 53.12
C TYR A 90 -71.30 12.99 52.22
N ASN A 91 -72.49 13.01 52.83
CA ASN A 91 -73.76 12.89 52.11
C ASN A 91 -74.35 14.24 51.67
N SER A 92 -73.60 15.35 51.81
CA SER A 92 -74.06 16.66 51.33
C SER A 92 -73.76 16.83 49.84
N PRO A 93 -74.78 17.01 48.97
CA PRO A 93 -74.56 17.18 47.53
C PRO A 93 -73.90 18.51 47.17
N THR A 94 -73.90 19.50 48.07
CA THR A 94 -73.41 20.85 47.81
C THR A 94 -72.12 21.21 48.56
N TRP A 95 -71.86 20.55 49.70
CA TRP A 95 -70.77 20.90 50.62
C TRP A 95 -69.68 19.82 50.72
N ASN A 96 -69.70 18.81 49.86
CA ASN A 96 -68.59 17.88 49.70
C ASN A 96 -67.45 18.55 48.89
N VAL A 97 -66.28 18.72 49.52
CA VAL A 97 -65.12 19.39 48.94
C VAL A 97 -64.23 18.38 48.23
N ASN A 98 -63.89 18.66 46.96
CA ASN A 98 -63.02 17.77 46.19
C ASN A 98 -61.53 18.16 46.33
N ALA A 99 -60.82 17.45 47.22
CA ALA A 99 -59.39 17.67 47.48
C ALA A 99 -58.48 17.53 46.23
N ALA A 100 -58.83 16.68 45.27
CA ALA A 100 -58.06 16.52 44.05
C ALA A 100 -58.16 17.77 43.16
N LYS A 101 -59.34 18.42 43.09
CA LYS A 101 -59.52 19.68 42.35
C LYS A 101 -58.73 20.83 42.96
N ILE A 102 -58.67 20.92 44.29
CA ILE A 102 -57.85 21.93 44.97
C ILE A 102 -56.35 21.68 44.71
N GLY A 103 -55.87 20.46 44.95
CA GLY A 103 -54.44 20.18 44.93
C GLY A 103 -53.80 20.00 43.54
N ARG A 104 -54.53 19.50 42.54
CA ARG A 104 -54.02 19.31 41.15
C ARG A 104 -54.46 20.40 40.19
N LEU A 105 -55.72 20.85 40.30
CA LEU A 105 -56.31 21.80 39.35
C LEU A 105 -56.33 23.24 39.88
N LEU A 106 -55.86 23.46 41.12
CA LEU A 106 -55.84 24.77 41.78
C LEU A 106 -57.21 25.49 41.71
N ASP A 107 -58.29 24.72 41.88
CA ASP A 107 -59.65 25.23 41.75
C ASP A 107 -60.02 26.13 42.94
N VAL A 108 -60.05 27.44 42.67
CA VAL A 108 -60.39 28.51 43.62
C VAL A 108 -61.79 28.34 44.21
N ASN A 109 -62.75 27.76 43.47
CA ASN A 109 -64.11 27.57 43.97
C ASN A 109 -64.17 26.48 45.04
N GLU A 110 -63.46 25.37 44.82
CA GLU A 110 -63.38 24.28 45.79
C GLU A 110 -62.59 24.69 47.03
N LEU A 111 -61.54 25.50 46.85
CA LEU A 111 -60.82 26.12 47.96
C LEU A 111 -61.73 27.07 48.76
N THR A 112 -62.48 27.94 48.09
CA THR A 112 -63.43 28.86 48.73
C THR A 112 -64.50 28.10 49.54
N LYS A 113 -65.02 26.99 49.01
CA LYS A 113 -65.93 26.10 49.76
C LYS A 113 -65.29 25.54 51.03
N LEU A 114 -64.03 25.10 50.96
CA LEU A 114 -63.29 24.61 52.12
C LEU A 114 -63.16 25.70 53.20
N LEU A 115 -62.75 26.92 52.80
CA LEU A 115 -62.60 28.04 53.73
C LEU A 115 -63.93 28.47 54.37
N LEU A 116 -65.01 28.43 53.60
CA LEU A 116 -66.36 28.69 54.10
C LEU A 116 -66.81 27.66 55.15
N LEU A 117 -66.47 26.39 54.97
CA LEU A 117 -66.71 25.36 56.00
C LEU A 117 -65.89 25.66 57.26
N ILE A 118 -64.64 26.08 57.13
CA ILE A 118 -63.83 26.44 58.31
C ILE A 118 -64.43 27.64 59.05
N LEU A 119 -64.89 28.66 58.32
CA LEU A 119 -65.57 29.82 58.90
C LEU A 119 -66.91 29.44 59.55
N ALA A 120 -67.69 28.54 58.95
CA ALA A 120 -68.92 28.04 59.54
C ALA A 120 -68.63 27.23 60.82
N ALA A 121 -67.60 26.39 60.82
CA ALA A 121 -67.14 25.70 62.02
C ALA A 121 -66.72 26.68 63.13
N ALA A 122 -66.04 27.77 62.76
CA ALA A 122 -65.60 28.82 63.68
C ALA A 122 -66.76 29.59 64.34
N THR A 123 -67.82 29.85 63.58
CA THR A 123 -68.95 30.69 64.04
C THR A 123 -70.07 29.89 64.69
N SER A 124 -70.33 28.67 64.23
CA SER A 124 -71.40 27.81 64.75
C SER A 124 -70.98 27.01 66.00
N ASN A 125 -69.67 26.78 66.25
CA ASN A 125 -69.20 26.18 67.50
C ASN A 125 -69.06 27.28 68.59
N PRO A 126 -69.78 27.19 69.72
CA PRO A 126 -69.76 28.23 70.76
C PRO A 126 -68.37 28.43 71.40
N LYS A 127 -67.56 27.38 71.51
CA LYS A 127 -66.19 27.47 72.07
C LYS A 127 -65.22 28.16 71.09
N ALA A 128 -65.31 27.81 69.81
CA ALA A 128 -64.49 28.44 68.77
C ALA A 128 -64.89 29.91 68.54
N ASN A 129 -66.19 30.22 68.58
CA ASN A 129 -66.70 31.57 68.41
C ASN A 129 -66.23 32.49 69.55
N GLU A 130 -66.20 32.00 70.79
CA GLU A 130 -65.69 32.78 71.93
C GLU A 130 -64.19 33.11 71.80
N LEU A 131 -63.38 32.14 71.36
CA LEU A 131 -61.95 32.34 71.09
C LEU A 131 -61.67 33.32 69.94
N LEU A 132 -62.58 33.40 68.96
CA LEU A 132 -62.39 34.17 67.74
C LEU A 132 -63.02 35.58 67.79
N LYS A 133 -63.73 35.94 68.87
CA LYS A 133 -64.33 37.28 69.06
C LYS A 133 -63.32 38.43 69.06
N GLU A 134 -62.10 38.18 69.53
CA GLU A 134 -61.01 39.17 69.58
C GLU A 134 -60.45 39.52 68.19
N PHE A 135 -60.73 38.70 67.17
CA PHE A 135 -60.20 38.83 65.80
C PHE A 135 -61.27 39.32 64.83
N SER A 136 -61.96 40.39 65.19
CA SER A 136 -63.08 40.94 64.41
C SER A 136 -62.59 41.61 63.11
N PRO A 137 -63.05 41.16 61.92
CA PRO A 137 -62.63 41.72 60.64
C PRO A 137 -63.17 43.13 60.41
N SER A 138 -62.59 43.83 59.42
CA SER A 138 -63.04 45.14 58.94
C SER A 138 -64.51 45.07 58.48
N HIS A 139 -65.23 46.20 58.50
CA HIS A 139 -66.67 46.24 58.25
C HIS A 139 -67.06 45.58 56.91
N ASN A 140 -66.31 45.88 55.83
CA ASN A 140 -66.59 45.35 54.50
C ASN A 140 -66.41 43.82 54.43
N VAL A 141 -65.35 43.29 55.05
CA VAL A 141 -65.10 41.84 55.12
C VAL A 141 -66.18 41.16 55.96
N ARG A 142 -66.62 41.78 57.05
CA ARG A 142 -67.67 41.24 57.91
C ARG A 142 -69.00 41.07 57.18
N ASP A 143 -69.38 42.04 56.34
CA ASP A 143 -70.63 41.99 55.58
C ASP A 143 -70.61 40.87 54.53
N ASP A 144 -69.51 40.73 53.78
CA ASP A 144 -69.32 39.67 52.79
C ASP A 144 -69.35 38.27 53.44
N LEU A 145 -68.67 38.12 54.58
CA LEU A 145 -68.62 36.87 55.32
C LEU A 145 -69.96 36.52 55.98
N SER A 146 -70.69 37.49 56.53
CA SER A 146 -72.01 37.27 57.12
C SER A 146 -73.05 36.84 56.07
N LYS A 147 -72.97 37.39 54.85
CA LYS A 147 -73.83 36.99 53.74
C LYS A 147 -73.54 35.55 53.31
N ALA A 148 -72.26 35.17 53.22
CA ALA A 148 -71.86 33.81 52.87
C ALA A 148 -72.22 32.77 53.94
N LEU A 149 -72.14 33.13 55.23
CA LEU A 149 -72.48 32.25 56.36
C LEU A 149 -73.97 31.93 56.47
N SER A 150 -74.85 32.90 56.20
CA SER A 150 -76.31 32.68 56.26
C SER A 150 -76.80 31.61 55.28
N ASP A 151 -76.04 31.30 54.23
CA ASP A 151 -76.37 30.27 53.24
C ASP A 151 -75.94 28.85 53.66
N ILE A 152 -75.01 28.71 54.61
CA ILE A 152 -74.42 27.43 55.05
C ILE A 152 -75.27 26.76 56.12
N ASP A 153 -75.70 27.53 57.12
CA ASP A 153 -76.29 26.99 58.36
C ASP A 153 -77.66 26.32 58.19
N GLY A 154 -78.33 26.54 57.05
CA GLY A 154 -79.61 25.91 56.71
C GLY A 154 -79.55 24.66 55.82
N ARG A 155 -78.38 24.29 55.26
CA ARG A 155 -78.29 23.31 54.14
C ARG A 155 -77.46 22.06 54.41
N ILE A 156 -76.81 21.93 55.57
CA ILE A 156 -76.05 20.74 55.92
C ILE A 156 -76.96 19.75 56.69
N PRO A 157 -77.16 18.50 56.22
CA PRO A 157 -78.02 17.51 56.87
C PRO A 157 -77.60 17.21 58.32
N ARG A 158 -78.58 17.13 59.24
CA ARG A 158 -78.37 16.63 60.61
C ARG A 158 -78.34 15.10 60.62
N ARG A 159 -77.44 14.51 61.39
CA ARG A 159 -77.33 13.04 61.55
C ARG A 159 -78.62 12.47 62.16
N ARG A 160 -79.31 11.56 61.45
CA ARG A 160 -80.47 10.81 62.00
C ARG A 160 -79.97 9.66 62.87
N GLN A 161 -80.28 9.68 64.16
CA GLN A 161 -80.12 8.51 65.03
C GLN A 161 -81.31 7.57 64.81
N SER A 162 -81.07 6.39 64.24
CA SER A 162 -82.11 5.39 63.94
C SER A 162 -82.39 4.55 65.19
N LEU A 163 -83.63 4.60 65.68
CA LEU A 163 -84.18 3.66 66.68
C LEU A 163 -84.76 2.44 65.96
N ARG A 164 -84.32 1.26 66.37
CA ARG A 164 -84.74 -0.08 65.91
C ARG A 164 -86.15 -0.40 66.45
N ASN A 165 -87.04 -0.93 65.60
CA ASN A 165 -88.34 -1.49 65.98
C ASN A 165 -88.38 -3.00 65.65
N GLU A 166 -88.68 -3.83 66.66
CA GLU A 166 -88.52 -5.29 66.66
C GLU A 166 -89.64 -6.08 65.93
N GLU A 167 -90.76 -5.46 65.54
CA GLU A 167 -91.82 -6.17 64.80
C GLU A 167 -91.61 -6.21 63.28
N PHE A 168 -90.65 -5.45 62.75
CA PHE A 168 -90.18 -5.62 61.37
C PHE A 168 -89.29 -6.86 61.24
N GLU A 169 -88.66 -7.33 62.33
CA GLU A 169 -87.67 -8.42 62.27
C GLU A 169 -88.26 -9.77 61.84
N ALA A 170 -89.52 -10.11 62.09
CA ALA A 170 -90.02 -11.45 61.72
C ALA A 170 -90.25 -11.60 60.20
N SER A 171 -90.93 -10.65 59.57
CA SER A 171 -91.14 -10.63 58.10
C SER A 171 -89.88 -10.21 57.35
N GLN A 172 -89.06 -9.35 57.96
CA GLN A 172 -87.74 -9.02 57.42
C GLN A 172 -86.78 -10.19 57.59
N VAL A 173 -86.88 -11.08 58.57
CA VAL A 173 -85.97 -12.26 58.68
C VAL A 173 -86.22 -13.30 57.59
N GLU A 174 -87.46 -13.48 57.12
CA GLU A 174 -87.75 -14.34 55.96
C GLU A 174 -87.37 -13.70 54.63
N LEU A 175 -87.66 -12.40 54.45
CA LEU A 175 -87.21 -11.63 53.29
C LEU A 175 -85.67 -11.55 53.27
N ASN A 176 -85.05 -11.24 54.41
CA ASN A 176 -83.60 -11.25 54.63
C ASN A 176 -83.03 -12.65 54.44
N ARG A 177 -83.72 -13.75 54.74
CA ARG A 177 -83.18 -15.10 54.46
C ARG A 177 -83.13 -15.38 52.95
N SER A 178 -84.17 -15.00 52.22
CA SER A 178 -84.21 -15.11 50.75
C SER A 178 -83.21 -14.17 50.08
N GLU A 179 -83.15 -12.92 50.54
CA GLU A 179 -82.17 -11.91 50.11
C GLU A 179 -80.75 -12.30 50.50
N VAL A 180 -80.51 -12.84 51.70
CA VAL A 180 -79.20 -13.36 52.13
C VAL A 180 -78.82 -14.57 51.30
N LEU A 181 -79.72 -15.49 50.97
CA LEU A 181 -79.40 -16.61 50.09
C LEU A 181 -79.03 -16.11 48.68
N THR A 182 -79.76 -15.12 48.17
CA THR A 182 -79.47 -14.46 46.89
C THR A 182 -78.10 -13.76 46.95
N ILE A 183 -77.85 -12.96 47.97
CA ILE A 183 -76.56 -12.29 48.25
C ILE A 183 -75.44 -13.29 48.44
N VAL A 184 -75.67 -14.46 49.04
CA VAL A 184 -74.67 -15.53 49.20
C VAL A 184 -74.35 -16.17 47.86
N THR A 185 -75.36 -16.45 47.03
CA THR A 185 -75.13 -16.97 45.67
C THR A 185 -74.44 -15.92 44.78
N GLU A 186 -74.80 -14.66 44.89
CA GLU A 186 -74.14 -13.55 44.19
C GLU A 186 -72.73 -13.33 44.71
N ASN A 187 -72.48 -13.39 46.02
CA ASN A 187 -71.14 -13.37 46.59
C ASN A 187 -70.29 -14.53 46.08
N HIS A 188 -70.89 -15.73 45.98
CA HIS A 188 -70.18 -16.88 45.43
C HIS A 188 -69.83 -16.65 43.95
N LYS A 189 -70.77 -16.13 43.15
CA LYS A 189 -70.51 -15.73 41.75
C LYS A 189 -69.44 -14.64 41.64
N LEU A 190 -69.49 -13.61 42.50
CA LEU A 190 -68.53 -12.52 42.53
C LEU A 190 -67.16 -13.01 42.97
N LYS A 191 -67.06 -13.90 43.97
CA LYS A 191 -65.81 -14.56 44.38
C LYS A 191 -65.23 -15.41 43.25
N SER A 192 -66.05 -16.18 42.56
CA SER A 192 -65.62 -16.97 41.40
C SER A 192 -65.12 -16.08 40.27
N ARG A 193 -65.81 -14.95 40.01
CA ARG A 193 -65.37 -13.95 39.03
C ARG A 193 -64.09 -13.24 39.46
N LEU A 194 -63.93 -12.94 40.75
CA LEU A 194 -62.70 -12.38 41.32
C LEU A 194 -61.52 -13.34 41.11
N ALA A 195 -61.69 -14.61 41.47
CA ALA A 195 -60.66 -15.64 41.28
C ALA A 195 -60.32 -15.87 39.79
N GLU A 196 -61.28 -15.69 38.88
CA GLU A 196 -61.05 -15.73 37.43
C GLU A 196 -60.30 -14.50 36.93
N MET A 197 -60.65 -13.31 37.43
CA MET A 197 -59.90 -12.08 37.16
C MET A 197 -58.47 -12.15 37.71
N GLU A 198 -58.26 -12.70 38.91
CA GLU A 198 -56.93 -12.90 39.50
C GLU A 198 -56.10 -13.87 38.64
N ARG A 199 -56.69 -14.99 38.19
CA ARG A 199 -56.04 -15.91 37.26
C ARG A 199 -55.66 -15.24 35.94
N THR A 200 -56.54 -14.41 35.37
CA THR A 200 -56.22 -13.69 34.13
C THR A 200 -55.15 -12.61 34.33
N ILE A 201 -55.11 -11.94 35.49
CA ILE A 201 -54.03 -11.01 35.85
C ILE A 201 -52.70 -11.76 35.93
N ILE A 202 -52.65 -12.91 36.60
CA ILE A 202 -51.42 -13.72 36.72
C ILE A 202 -50.94 -14.17 35.34
N LEU A 203 -51.82 -14.70 34.49
CA LEU A 203 -51.47 -15.10 33.13
C LEU A 203 -50.96 -13.93 32.28
N MET A 204 -51.55 -12.74 32.44
CA MET A 204 -51.07 -11.53 31.76
C MET A 204 -49.72 -11.06 32.29
N GLN A 205 -49.47 -11.17 33.60
CA GLN A 205 -48.17 -10.87 34.20
C GLN A 205 -47.08 -11.83 33.71
N GLU A 206 -47.37 -13.14 33.66
CA GLU A 206 -46.46 -14.14 33.09
C GLU A 206 -46.17 -13.89 31.60
N LYS A 207 -47.21 -13.52 30.83
CA LYS A 207 -47.04 -13.17 29.42
C LYS A 207 -46.19 -11.90 29.25
N ASN A 208 -46.41 -10.89 30.09
CA ASN A 208 -45.60 -9.67 30.07
C ASN A 208 -44.16 -9.95 30.47
N ALA A 209 -43.90 -10.82 31.46
CA ALA A 209 -42.56 -11.23 31.82
C ALA A 209 -41.84 -11.91 30.65
N LYS A 210 -42.50 -12.86 29.97
CA LYS A 210 -41.96 -13.50 28.76
C LYS A 210 -41.66 -12.50 27.65
N LEU A 211 -42.55 -11.53 27.41
CA LEU A 211 -42.33 -10.48 26.42
C LEU A 211 -41.17 -9.56 26.81
N CYS A 212 -40.96 -9.29 28.10
CA CYS A 212 -39.80 -8.54 28.57
C CYS A 212 -38.51 -9.32 28.32
N ASP A 213 -38.48 -10.61 28.65
CA ASP A 213 -37.32 -11.49 28.41
C ASP A 213 -36.99 -11.58 26.90
N GLU A 214 -38.01 -11.69 26.05
CA GLU A 214 -37.85 -11.68 24.59
C GLU A 214 -37.33 -10.33 24.06
N ALA A 215 -37.80 -9.22 24.63
CA ALA A 215 -37.35 -7.88 24.28
C ALA A 215 -35.89 -7.64 24.69
N GLU A 216 -35.50 -8.06 25.89
CA GLU A 216 -34.11 -8.00 26.37
C GLU A 216 -33.19 -8.90 25.52
N SER A 217 -33.62 -10.12 25.20
CA SER A 217 -32.88 -11.02 24.31
C SER A 217 -32.69 -10.41 22.91
N SER A 218 -33.73 -9.80 22.37
CA SER A 218 -33.69 -9.14 21.06
C SER A 218 -32.79 -7.91 21.08
N LYS A 219 -32.81 -7.13 22.18
CA LYS A 219 -31.92 -5.99 22.37
C LYS A 219 -30.45 -6.42 22.38
N GLY A 220 -30.11 -7.50 23.09
CA GLY A 220 -28.76 -8.06 23.09
C GLY A 220 -28.28 -8.46 21.69
N LYS A 221 -29.13 -9.12 20.91
CA LYS A 221 -28.80 -9.48 19.50
C LYS A 221 -28.56 -8.26 18.61
N ILE A 222 -29.32 -7.18 18.82
CA ILE A 222 -29.12 -5.92 18.07
C ILE A 222 -27.78 -5.28 18.44
N GLU A 223 -27.42 -5.25 19.72
CA GLU A 223 -26.13 -4.74 20.18
C GLU A 223 -24.97 -5.54 19.58
N ASP A 224 -25.07 -6.87 19.54
CA ASP A 224 -24.09 -7.74 18.88
C ASP A 224 -23.98 -7.46 17.37
N MET A 225 -25.11 -7.29 16.67
CA MET A 225 -25.11 -6.92 15.26
C MET A 225 -24.45 -5.56 15.00
N ILE A 226 -24.67 -4.58 15.89
CA ILE A 226 -24.01 -3.26 15.79
C ILE A 226 -22.50 -3.41 15.96
N ASN A 227 -22.05 -4.20 16.93
CA ASN A 227 -20.63 -4.47 17.16
C ASN A 227 -19.97 -5.15 15.94
N VAL A 228 -20.63 -6.15 15.36
CA VAL A 228 -20.17 -6.81 14.12
C VAL A 228 -20.12 -5.82 12.96
N SER A 229 -21.09 -4.92 12.83
CA SER A 229 -21.09 -3.88 11.79
C SER A 229 -19.90 -2.93 11.94
N ILE A 230 -19.61 -2.47 13.17
CA ILE A 230 -18.46 -1.59 13.44
C ILE A 230 -17.13 -2.29 13.11
N GLU A 231 -17.04 -3.59 13.42
CA GLU A 231 -15.84 -4.38 13.11
C GLU A 231 -15.69 -4.61 11.60
N SER A 232 -16.79 -4.86 10.89
CA SER A 232 -16.83 -4.94 9.42
C SER A 232 -16.36 -3.64 8.77
N ASP A 233 -16.78 -2.47 9.28
CA ASP A 233 -16.35 -1.17 8.76
C ASP A 233 -14.84 -0.94 8.97
N LYS A 234 -14.31 -1.33 10.14
CA LYS A 234 -12.85 -1.28 10.42
C LYS A 234 -12.07 -2.19 9.49
N LEU A 235 -12.55 -3.41 9.22
CA LEU A 235 -11.92 -4.34 8.28
C LEU A 235 -11.96 -3.79 6.86
N THR A 236 -13.07 -3.19 6.45
CA THR A 236 -13.21 -2.54 5.14
C THR A 236 -12.22 -1.39 4.97
N GLN A 237 -12.03 -0.56 6.01
CA GLN A 237 -11.05 0.51 5.99
C GLN A 237 -9.60 0.00 5.91
N LYS A 238 -9.26 -1.07 6.65
CA LYS A 238 -7.95 -1.74 6.55
C LYS A 238 -7.72 -2.32 5.16
N LEU A 239 -8.72 -2.98 4.58
CA LEU A 239 -8.63 -3.56 3.24
C LEU A 239 -8.37 -2.49 2.18
N LYS A 240 -9.03 -1.32 2.29
CA LYS A 240 -8.74 -0.18 1.42
C LYS A 240 -7.32 0.35 1.59
N SER A 241 -6.82 0.45 2.83
CA SER A 241 -5.43 0.83 3.09
C SER A 241 -4.44 -0.14 2.44
N TYR A 242 -4.66 -1.45 2.54
CA TYR A 242 -3.81 -2.45 1.91
C TYR A 242 -3.87 -2.39 0.38
N GLN A 243 -5.03 -2.10 -0.22
CA GLN A 243 -5.15 -1.88 -1.66
C GLN A 243 -4.35 -0.65 -2.12
N ASP A 244 -4.38 0.44 -1.35
CA ASP A 244 -3.63 1.65 -1.66
C ASP A 244 -2.11 1.46 -1.47
N GLU A 245 -1.70 0.64 -0.51
CA GLU A 245 -0.31 0.23 -0.32
C GLU A 245 0.17 -0.70 -1.43
N MET A 246 -0.63 -1.68 -1.83
CA MET A 246 -0.33 -2.57 -2.95
C MET A 246 -0.15 -1.78 -4.25
N LYS A 247 -1.00 -0.78 -4.53
CA LYS A 247 -0.84 0.13 -5.68
C LYS A 247 0.47 0.91 -5.63
N ARG A 248 0.88 1.39 -4.45
CA ARG A 248 2.17 2.08 -4.28
C ARG A 248 3.34 1.15 -4.57
N VAL A 249 3.31 -0.07 -4.05
CA VAL A 249 4.33 -1.09 -4.30
C VAL A 249 4.42 -1.43 -5.80
N PHE A 250 3.29 -1.60 -6.49
CA PHE A 250 3.28 -1.83 -7.93
C PHE A 250 3.93 -0.68 -8.72
N ASN A 251 3.60 0.57 -8.38
CA ASN A 251 4.19 1.74 -9.03
C ASN A 251 5.70 1.84 -8.79
N ASP A 252 6.17 1.48 -7.60
CA ASP A 252 7.60 1.50 -7.29
C ASP A 252 8.35 0.33 -7.96
N MET A 253 7.70 -0.84 -8.09
CA MET A 253 8.21 -1.96 -8.86
C MET A 253 8.38 -1.59 -10.34
N GLU A 254 7.39 -0.93 -10.95
CA GLU A 254 7.46 -0.46 -12.34
C GLU A 254 8.62 0.54 -12.55
N LYS A 255 8.84 1.46 -11.61
CA LYS A 255 10.00 2.37 -11.66
C LYS A 255 11.32 1.62 -11.59
N LEU A 256 11.44 0.63 -10.70
CA LEU A 256 12.63 -0.20 -10.58
C LEU A 256 12.86 -1.04 -11.85
N GLU A 257 11.81 -1.57 -12.48
CA GLU A 257 11.92 -2.27 -13.77
C GLU A 257 12.41 -1.34 -14.90
N MET A 258 11.90 -0.11 -14.95
CA MET A 258 12.39 0.91 -15.90
C MET A 258 13.85 1.26 -15.66
N GLU A 259 14.25 1.44 -14.39
CA GLU A 259 15.63 1.75 -14.02
C GLU A 259 16.58 0.57 -14.32
N ASN A 260 16.18 -0.66 -14.01
CA ASN A 260 16.94 -1.86 -14.37
C ASN A 260 17.08 -1.99 -15.89
N SER A 261 16.02 -1.75 -16.64
CA SER A 261 16.06 -1.73 -18.12
C SER A 261 16.98 -0.66 -18.69
N LYS A 262 17.12 0.48 -17.99
CA LYS A 262 18.09 1.53 -18.33
C LYS A 262 19.52 1.08 -18.03
N LEU A 263 19.77 0.52 -16.85
CA LEU A 263 21.08 0.00 -16.45
C LEU A 263 21.56 -1.14 -17.36
N ILE A 264 20.67 -2.03 -17.81
CA ILE A 264 21.00 -3.07 -18.79
C ILE A 264 21.47 -2.46 -20.11
N ARG A 265 20.80 -1.41 -20.58
CA ARG A 265 21.19 -0.68 -21.80
C ARG A 265 22.54 0.01 -21.65
N GLU A 266 22.77 0.69 -20.53
CA GLU A 266 24.06 1.33 -20.23
C GLU A 266 25.19 0.31 -20.13
N ARG A 267 24.98 -0.80 -19.43
CA ARG A 267 25.95 -1.90 -19.34
C ARG A 267 26.28 -2.46 -20.72
N LYS A 268 25.28 -2.65 -21.58
CA LYS A 268 25.50 -3.13 -22.95
C LYS A 268 26.35 -2.13 -23.76
N ALA A 269 26.02 -0.84 -23.69
CA ALA A 269 26.79 0.20 -24.37
C ALA A 269 28.26 0.26 -23.90
N ILE A 270 28.51 0.14 -22.59
CA ILE A 270 29.87 0.07 -22.04
C ILE A 270 30.61 -1.17 -22.56
N ASN A 271 29.94 -2.33 -22.60
CA ASN A 271 30.56 -3.56 -23.07
C ASN A 271 30.89 -3.51 -24.57
N ASP A 272 30.01 -2.90 -25.37
CA ASP A 272 30.24 -2.68 -26.80
C ASP A 272 31.43 -1.73 -27.03
N ALA A 273 31.50 -0.63 -26.28
CA ALA A 273 32.63 0.30 -26.32
C ALA A 273 33.96 -0.36 -25.89
N LEU A 274 33.93 -1.19 -24.85
CA LEU A 274 35.11 -1.94 -24.39
C LEU A 274 35.57 -2.96 -25.44
N ASN A 275 34.63 -3.64 -26.10
CA ASN A 275 34.93 -4.57 -27.19
C ASN A 275 35.57 -3.87 -28.39
N GLU A 276 35.06 -2.70 -28.76
CA GLU A 276 35.63 -1.86 -29.82
C GLU A 276 37.05 -1.41 -29.46
N GLN A 277 37.27 -0.92 -28.23
CA GLN A 277 38.59 -0.50 -27.77
C GLN A 277 39.57 -1.68 -27.72
N ASN A 278 39.12 -2.87 -27.32
CA ASN A 278 39.90 -4.10 -27.36
C ASN A 278 40.27 -4.50 -28.80
N ALA A 279 39.34 -4.36 -29.74
CA ALA A 279 39.60 -4.62 -31.15
C ALA A 279 40.65 -3.64 -31.71
N GLN A 280 40.53 -2.35 -31.40
CA GLN A 280 41.53 -1.33 -31.77
C GLN A 280 42.90 -1.64 -31.16
N THR A 281 42.95 -2.01 -29.88
CA THR A 281 44.21 -2.35 -29.19
C THR A 281 44.88 -3.59 -29.81
N LYS A 282 44.09 -4.61 -30.18
CA LYS A 282 44.61 -5.78 -30.91
C LYS A 282 45.14 -5.40 -32.30
N ALA A 283 44.46 -4.51 -33.02
CA ALA A 283 44.93 -4.01 -34.31
C ALA A 283 46.28 -3.29 -34.15
N VAL A 284 46.39 -2.36 -33.20
CA VAL A 284 47.65 -1.65 -32.91
C VAL A 284 48.77 -2.62 -32.49
N SER A 285 48.47 -3.63 -31.67
CA SER A 285 49.44 -4.66 -31.30
C SER A 285 49.93 -5.47 -32.50
N SER A 286 49.03 -5.76 -33.45
CA SER A 286 49.39 -6.45 -34.70
C SER A 286 50.26 -5.57 -35.60
N GLU A 287 49.95 -4.28 -35.72
CA GLU A 287 50.75 -3.31 -36.46
C GLU A 287 52.13 -3.12 -35.84
N MET A 288 52.24 -3.07 -34.50
CA MET A 288 53.54 -3.01 -33.84
C MET A 288 54.39 -4.25 -34.12
N ARG A 289 53.77 -5.44 -34.16
CA ARG A 289 54.48 -6.69 -34.50
C ARG A 289 54.97 -6.66 -35.94
N THR A 290 54.12 -6.30 -36.90
CA THR A 290 54.54 -6.20 -38.30
C THR A 290 55.60 -5.13 -38.50
N LEU A 291 55.52 -3.99 -37.80
CA LEU A 291 56.54 -2.95 -37.85
C LEU A 291 57.88 -3.45 -37.29
N LYS A 292 57.85 -4.20 -36.19
CA LYS A 292 59.03 -4.85 -35.61
C LYS A 292 59.66 -5.84 -36.57
N ASP A 293 58.86 -6.73 -37.16
CA ASP A 293 59.34 -7.73 -38.13
C ASP A 293 59.92 -7.03 -39.37
N ASN A 294 59.29 -5.96 -39.85
CA ASN A 294 59.80 -5.14 -40.94
C ASN A 294 61.11 -4.45 -40.58
N TYR A 295 61.24 -3.94 -39.36
CA TYR A 295 62.47 -3.33 -38.86
C TYR A 295 63.61 -4.36 -38.77
N GLU A 296 63.37 -5.55 -38.22
CA GLU A 296 64.35 -6.64 -38.16
C GLU A 296 64.75 -7.12 -39.57
N SER A 297 63.79 -7.20 -40.50
CA SER A 297 64.04 -7.51 -41.90
C SER A 297 64.89 -6.43 -42.58
N LEU A 298 64.57 -5.15 -42.36
CA LEU A 298 65.35 -4.01 -42.86
C LEU A 298 66.75 -3.99 -42.29
N GLN A 299 66.91 -4.29 -41.00
CA GLN A 299 68.21 -4.38 -40.35
C GLN A 299 69.04 -5.53 -40.95
N SER A 300 68.45 -6.70 -41.14
CA SER A 300 69.11 -7.83 -41.82
C SER A 300 69.49 -7.49 -43.26
N LYS A 301 68.58 -6.86 -44.02
CA LYS A 301 68.88 -6.37 -45.38
C LYS A 301 69.98 -5.32 -45.39
N HIS A 302 70.02 -4.42 -44.41
CA HIS A 302 71.10 -3.44 -44.28
C HIS A 302 72.44 -4.14 -44.10
N TYR A 303 72.55 -5.09 -43.16
CA TYR A 303 73.78 -5.87 -42.97
C TYR A 303 74.17 -6.66 -44.24
N GLN A 304 73.19 -7.21 -44.94
CA GLN A 304 73.42 -7.95 -46.18
C GLN A 304 73.91 -7.03 -47.31
N LEU A 305 73.28 -5.86 -47.48
CA LEU A 305 73.71 -4.83 -48.42
C LEU A 305 75.10 -4.26 -48.09
N GLU A 306 75.43 -4.14 -46.81
CA GLU A 306 76.75 -3.68 -46.37
C GLU A 306 77.83 -4.72 -46.71
N ARG A 307 77.53 -6.01 -46.54
CA ARG A 307 78.38 -7.12 -47.00
C ARG A 307 78.49 -7.12 -48.53
N GLU A 308 77.38 -7.09 -49.26
CA GLU A 308 77.35 -7.06 -50.72
C GLU A 308 78.06 -5.83 -51.28
N ARG A 309 77.98 -4.67 -50.62
CA ARG A 309 78.74 -3.47 -50.99
C ARG A 309 80.24 -3.68 -50.79
N GLY A 310 80.65 -4.38 -49.74
CA GLY A 310 82.04 -4.82 -49.56
C GLY A 310 82.51 -5.75 -50.69
N GLU A 311 81.69 -6.74 -51.04
CA GLU A 311 81.96 -7.69 -52.12
C GLU A 311 81.94 -7.02 -53.50
N ALA A 312 81.01 -6.11 -53.76
CA ALA A 312 80.90 -5.33 -54.99
C ALA A 312 82.04 -4.34 -55.12
N ASN A 313 82.52 -3.72 -54.03
CA ASN A 313 83.75 -2.93 -54.05
C ASN A 313 84.95 -3.80 -54.42
N ASN A 314 85.09 -4.99 -53.80
CA ASN A 314 86.14 -5.96 -54.15
C ASN A 314 86.05 -6.43 -55.62
N LEU A 315 84.85 -6.70 -56.13
CA LEU A 315 84.62 -7.09 -57.52
C LEU A 315 84.86 -5.92 -58.48
N ARG A 316 84.44 -4.70 -58.13
CA ARG A 316 84.69 -3.49 -58.92
C ARG A 316 86.18 -3.22 -59.02
N GLU A 317 86.95 -3.48 -57.96
CA GLU A 317 88.41 -3.42 -57.99
C GLU A 317 89.01 -4.47 -58.94
N LYS A 318 88.47 -5.70 -58.92
CA LYS A 318 88.86 -6.77 -59.85
C LYS A 318 88.46 -6.50 -61.32
N TYR A 319 87.29 -5.91 -61.57
CA TYR A 319 86.79 -5.58 -62.91
C TYR A 319 87.37 -4.28 -63.47
N LYS A 320 87.80 -3.34 -62.62
CA LYS A 320 88.60 -2.17 -63.05
C LYS A 320 89.95 -2.61 -63.66
N ASN A 321 90.38 -3.84 -63.37
CA ASN A 321 91.58 -4.48 -63.90
C ASN A 321 91.30 -5.49 -65.04
N ALA A 322 90.06 -5.61 -65.53
CA ALA A 322 89.70 -6.52 -66.62
C ALA A 322 89.23 -5.72 -67.86
N GLU A 323 89.81 -6.03 -69.02
CA GLU A 323 89.55 -5.36 -70.29
C GLU A 323 88.11 -5.50 -70.81
N PRO A 324 87.60 -4.51 -71.58
CA PRO A 324 86.22 -4.46 -72.05
C PRO A 324 86.05 -5.18 -73.39
N SER A 325 85.74 -6.49 -73.37
CA SER A 325 85.48 -7.26 -74.60
C SER A 325 84.08 -7.88 -74.71
N ASN A 326 83.22 -7.81 -73.68
CA ASN A 326 81.93 -8.53 -73.66
C ASN A 326 80.67 -7.63 -73.68
N CYS A 327 80.67 -6.52 -74.43
CA CYS A 327 79.49 -5.62 -74.47
C CYS A 327 78.22 -6.23 -75.08
N SER A 328 78.30 -7.20 -76.00
CA SER A 328 77.13 -7.82 -76.64
C SER A 328 76.43 -8.84 -75.73
N GLU A 329 77.21 -9.67 -75.04
CA GLU A 329 76.72 -10.66 -74.08
C GLU A 329 76.09 -9.98 -72.85
N LEU A 330 76.68 -8.87 -72.41
CA LEU A 330 76.17 -8.03 -71.33
C LEU A 330 74.83 -7.37 -71.71
N ASN A 331 74.66 -6.98 -72.98
CA ASN A 331 73.38 -6.45 -73.48
C ASN A 331 72.28 -7.53 -73.56
N PHE A 332 72.60 -8.75 -73.97
CA PHE A 332 71.64 -9.87 -73.97
C PHE A 332 71.23 -10.25 -72.55
N LEU A 333 72.19 -10.34 -71.62
CA LEU A 333 71.93 -10.57 -70.20
C LEU A 333 71.07 -9.45 -69.60
N LYS A 334 71.32 -8.19 -69.99
CA LYS A 334 70.52 -7.04 -69.56
C LYS A 334 69.07 -7.12 -70.09
N GLN A 335 68.87 -7.57 -71.33
CA GLN A 335 67.54 -7.82 -71.88
C GLN A 335 66.81 -8.96 -71.16
N LYS A 336 67.49 -10.06 -70.91
CA LYS A 336 66.93 -11.22 -70.18
C LYS A 336 66.58 -10.87 -68.73
N LEU A 337 67.43 -10.07 -68.08
CA LEU A 337 67.16 -9.54 -66.75
C LEU A 337 65.94 -8.62 -66.76
N ASN A 338 65.84 -7.70 -67.72
CA ASN A 338 64.67 -6.82 -67.85
C ASN A 338 63.37 -7.61 -68.09
N HIS A 339 63.42 -8.69 -68.87
CA HIS A 339 62.29 -9.58 -69.07
C HIS A 339 61.84 -10.25 -67.76
N TYR A 340 62.78 -10.84 -67.00
CA TYR A 340 62.45 -11.45 -65.71
C TYR A 340 61.97 -10.44 -64.67
N VAL A 341 62.53 -9.23 -64.64
CA VAL A 341 62.05 -8.14 -63.79
C VAL A 341 60.61 -7.77 -64.17
N GLY A 342 60.29 -7.74 -65.47
CA GLY A 342 58.92 -7.57 -65.96
C GLY A 342 57.98 -8.68 -65.49
N GLU A 343 58.34 -9.94 -65.66
CA GLU A 343 57.53 -11.10 -65.21
C GLU A 343 57.34 -11.13 -63.69
N ILE A 344 58.35 -10.73 -62.90
CA ILE A 344 58.23 -10.64 -61.44
C ILE A 344 57.27 -9.53 -61.06
N SER A 345 57.39 -8.35 -61.68
CA SER A 345 56.48 -7.22 -61.47
C SER A 345 55.03 -7.58 -61.80
N ASP A 346 54.81 -8.26 -62.94
CA ASP A 346 53.47 -8.71 -63.34
C ASP A 346 52.90 -9.77 -62.38
N ASN A 347 53.74 -10.68 -61.88
CA ASN A 347 53.34 -11.64 -60.84
C ASN A 347 53.01 -10.96 -59.50
N GLU A 348 53.73 -9.90 -59.14
CA GLU A 348 53.46 -9.12 -57.93
C GLU A 348 52.12 -8.39 -58.03
N ILE A 349 51.83 -7.80 -59.20
CA ILE A 349 50.53 -7.19 -59.50
C ILE A 349 49.41 -8.24 -59.45
N GLN A 350 49.62 -9.44 -60.00
CA GLN A 350 48.65 -10.54 -59.93
C GLN A 350 48.43 -11.04 -58.51
N LYS A 351 49.49 -11.13 -57.69
CA LYS A 351 49.40 -11.51 -56.27
C LYS A 351 48.62 -10.48 -55.47
N GLN A 352 48.81 -9.20 -55.75
CA GLN A 352 48.05 -8.11 -55.12
C GLN A 352 46.57 -8.15 -55.52
N LYS A 353 46.25 -8.39 -56.80
CA LYS A 353 44.87 -8.60 -57.27
C LYS A 353 44.22 -9.81 -56.58
N ASN A 354 44.92 -10.93 -56.47
CA ASN A 354 44.43 -12.12 -55.77
C ASN A 354 44.22 -11.88 -54.27
N SER A 355 45.09 -11.11 -53.61
CA SER A 355 44.91 -10.70 -52.22
C SER A 355 43.64 -9.87 -52.04
N ASN A 356 43.41 -8.89 -52.92
CA ASN A 356 42.22 -8.05 -52.87
C ASN A 356 40.94 -8.86 -53.13
N LEU A 357 40.95 -9.78 -54.09
CA LEU A 357 39.83 -10.70 -54.32
C LEU A 357 39.56 -11.61 -53.12
N LYS A 358 40.60 -12.07 -52.42
CA LYS A 358 40.47 -12.89 -51.20
C LYS A 358 39.83 -12.10 -50.06
N VAL A 359 40.20 -10.83 -49.90
CA VAL A 359 39.56 -9.92 -48.93
C VAL A 359 38.08 -9.71 -49.29
N GLN A 360 37.77 -9.40 -50.56
CA GLN A 360 36.38 -9.26 -51.01
C GLN A 360 35.56 -10.54 -50.78
N LEU A 361 36.13 -11.71 -51.05
CA LEU A 361 35.50 -13.00 -50.76
C LEU A 361 35.22 -13.20 -49.26
N SER A 362 36.15 -12.80 -48.38
CA SER A 362 35.95 -12.88 -46.93
C SER A 362 34.84 -11.94 -46.45
N THR A 363 34.74 -10.73 -47.02
CA THR A 363 33.69 -9.77 -46.71
C THR A 363 32.33 -10.28 -47.15
N LEU A 364 32.23 -10.83 -48.37
CA LEU A 364 31.00 -11.43 -48.88
C LEU A 364 30.57 -12.65 -48.03
N LYS A 365 31.52 -13.50 -47.63
CA LYS A 365 31.21 -14.61 -46.70
C LYS A 365 30.65 -14.12 -45.37
N SER A 366 31.25 -13.08 -44.77
CA SER A 366 30.75 -12.49 -43.52
C SER A 366 29.37 -11.84 -43.70
N GLN A 367 29.10 -11.24 -44.87
CA GLN A 367 27.76 -10.70 -45.17
C GLN A 367 26.72 -11.81 -45.34
N ILE A 368 27.07 -12.92 -45.99
CA ILE A 368 26.20 -14.10 -46.12
C ILE A 368 25.88 -14.67 -44.74
N GLU A 369 26.89 -14.90 -43.91
CA GLU A 369 26.72 -15.43 -42.54
C GLU A 369 25.81 -14.51 -41.70
N LYS A 370 25.99 -13.18 -41.79
CA LYS A 370 25.08 -12.22 -41.13
C LYS A 370 23.65 -12.26 -41.67
N SER A 371 23.45 -12.50 -42.96
CA SER A 371 22.12 -12.62 -43.55
C SER A 371 21.44 -13.93 -43.18
N GLU A 372 22.20 -15.03 -43.07
CA GLU A 372 21.73 -16.33 -42.58
C GLU A 372 21.31 -16.22 -41.10
N ASP A 373 22.12 -15.59 -40.26
CA ASP A 373 21.80 -15.26 -38.86
C ASP A 373 20.48 -14.47 -38.71
N LEU A 374 20.27 -13.49 -39.60
CA LEU A 374 19.04 -12.67 -39.58
C LEU A 374 17.83 -13.48 -40.04
N LEU A 375 18.00 -14.34 -41.04
CA LEU A 375 16.95 -15.25 -41.50
C LEU A 375 16.59 -16.27 -40.43
N GLU A 376 17.56 -16.82 -39.70
CA GLU A 376 17.33 -17.78 -38.62
C GLU A 376 16.52 -17.12 -37.49
N ARG A 377 16.92 -15.92 -37.04
CA ARG A 377 16.18 -15.16 -36.02
C ARG A 377 14.75 -14.82 -36.44
N GLU A 378 14.54 -14.47 -37.71
CA GLU A 378 13.20 -14.17 -38.22
C GLU A 378 12.35 -15.44 -38.35
N THR A 379 12.98 -16.58 -38.67
CA THR A 379 12.33 -17.89 -38.69
C THR A 379 11.90 -18.29 -37.27
N ASP A 380 12.75 -18.11 -36.27
CA ASP A 380 12.42 -18.34 -34.86
C ASP A 380 11.28 -17.44 -34.38
N ARG A 381 11.31 -16.17 -34.78
CA ARG A 381 10.23 -15.21 -34.48
C ARG A 381 8.92 -15.65 -35.13
N CYS A 382 8.93 -16.05 -36.39
CA CYS A 382 7.76 -16.57 -37.09
C CYS A 382 7.22 -17.84 -36.42
N ASN A 383 8.09 -18.78 -36.04
CA ASN A 383 7.70 -20.00 -35.33
C ASN A 383 7.06 -19.69 -33.98
N LYS A 384 7.59 -18.71 -33.24
CA LYS A 384 7.02 -18.26 -31.97
C LYS A 384 5.61 -17.68 -32.16
N ILE A 385 5.44 -16.79 -33.14
CA ILE A 385 4.12 -16.21 -33.47
C ILE A 385 3.15 -17.30 -33.94
N TYR A 386 3.63 -18.27 -34.72
CA TYR A 386 2.82 -19.40 -35.18
C TYR A 386 2.32 -20.26 -34.01
N LEU A 387 3.18 -20.55 -33.02
CA LEU A 387 2.80 -21.26 -31.80
C LEU A 387 1.78 -20.47 -30.98
N GLU A 388 2.00 -19.17 -30.77
CA GLU A 388 1.04 -18.29 -30.07
C GLU A 388 -0.33 -18.26 -30.78
N LEU A 389 -0.35 -18.23 -32.12
CA LEU A 389 -1.58 -18.32 -32.91
C LEU A 389 -2.28 -19.68 -32.78
N LEU A 390 -1.51 -20.76 -32.61
CA LEU A 390 -2.04 -22.10 -32.45
C LEU A 390 -2.73 -22.25 -31.09
N GLU A 391 -2.10 -21.75 -30.02
CA GLU A 391 -2.68 -21.70 -28.67
C GLU A 391 -3.95 -20.83 -28.62
N GLU A 392 -3.95 -19.66 -29.26
CA GLU A 392 -5.15 -18.82 -29.32
C GLU A 392 -6.27 -19.46 -30.14
N ARG A 393 -5.93 -20.21 -31.20
CA ARG A 393 -6.93 -20.97 -31.97
C ARG A 393 -7.56 -22.09 -31.14
N GLU A 394 -6.78 -22.78 -30.31
CA GLU A 394 -7.30 -23.79 -29.37
C GLU A 394 -8.23 -23.15 -28.35
N LYS A 395 -7.84 -22.01 -27.74
CA LYS A 395 -8.72 -21.26 -26.81
C LYS A 395 -10.03 -20.81 -27.47
N VAL A 396 -9.97 -20.32 -28.71
CA VAL A 396 -11.18 -19.94 -29.47
C VAL A 396 -12.06 -21.15 -29.74
N GLN A 397 -11.48 -22.32 -30.02
CA GLN A 397 -12.23 -23.56 -30.17
C GLN A 397 -12.91 -23.98 -28.87
N GLU A 398 -12.20 -23.97 -27.74
CA GLU A 398 -12.76 -24.27 -26.42
C GLU A 398 -13.91 -23.33 -26.05
N LEU A 399 -13.76 -22.02 -26.29
CA LEU A 399 -14.82 -21.03 -26.08
C LEU A 399 -16.01 -21.27 -27.01
N GLY A 400 -15.77 -21.71 -28.25
CA GLY A 400 -16.80 -22.11 -29.20
C GLY A 400 -17.61 -23.32 -28.72
N GLU A 401 -16.93 -24.32 -28.15
CA GLU A 401 -17.56 -25.50 -27.56
C GLU A 401 -18.40 -25.13 -26.32
N GLN A 402 -17.89 -24.25 -25.44
CA GLN A 402 -18.64 -23.73 -24.30
C GLN A 402 -19.89 -22.94 -24.72
N LEU A 403 -19.79 -22.12 -25.76
CA LEU A 403 -20.94 -21.42 -26.35
C LEU A 403 -21.98 -22.38 -26.94
N SER A 404 -21.54 -23.48 -27.55
CA SER A 404 -22.43 -24.53 -28.05
C SER A 404 -23.20 -25.21 -26.93
N ILE A 405 -22.50 -25.58 -25.84
CA ILE A 405 -23.11 -26.18 -24.64
C ILE A 405 -24.13 -25.21 -24.02
N LEU A 406 -23.78 -23.93 -23.89
CA LEU A 406 -24.68 -22.90 -23.35
C LEU A 406 -25.94 -22.73 -24.22
N LYS A 407 -25.81 -22.77 -25.55
CA LYS A 407 -26.98 -22.73 -26.45
C LYS A 407 -27.88 -23.95 -26.25
N GLU A 408 -27.31 -25.14 -26.11
CA GLU A 408 -28.06 -26.37 -25.87
C GLU A 408 -28.78 -26.35 -24.51
N VAL A 409 -28.13 -25.86 -23.46
CA VAL A 409 -28.74 -25.67 -22.13
C VAL A 409 -29.89 -24.66 -22.20
N ASN A 410 -29.70 -23.55 -22.91
CA ASN A 410 -30.73 -22.52 -23.04
C ASN A 410 -31.94 -23.02 -23.84
N GLN A 411 -31.71 -23.85 -24.88
CA GLN A 411 -32.77 -24.53 -25.62
C GLN A 411 -33.57 -25.50 -24.72
N LYS A 412 -32.89 -26.35 -23.93
CA LYS A 412 -33.54 -27.25 -22.96
C LYS A 412 -34.35 -26.49 -21.91
N LEU A 413 -33.87 -25.32 -21.49
CA LEU A 413 -34.58 -24.46 -20.53
C LEU A 413 -35.85 -23.84 -21.14
N GLN A 414 -35.81 -23.49 -22.42
CA GLN A 414 -36.96 -22.98 -23.16
C GLN A 414 -38.02 -24.06 -23.38
N GLU A 415 -37.60 -25.29 -23.69
CA GLU A 415 -38.47 -26.46 -23.82
C GLU A 415 -39.15 -26.83 -22.48
N SER A 416 -38.42 -26.75 -21.36
CA SER A 416 -38.96 -26.98 -20.01
C SER A 416 -40.03 -25.96 -19.60
N LYS A 417 -39.87 -24.68 -20.00
CA LYS A 417 -40.91 -23.66 -19.77
C LYS A 417 -42.21 -23.98 -20.51
N CYS A 418 -42.15 -24.44 -21.76
CA CYS A 418 -43.35 -24.81 -22.52
C CYS A 418 -44.06 -26.07 -21.99
N GLN A 419 -43.39 -26.93 -21.23
CA GLN A 419 -44.03 -28.08 -20.58
C GLN A 419 -44.78 -27.69 -19.29
N SER A 420 -44.24 -26.74 -18.52
CA SER A 420 -44.86 -26.21 -17.29
C SER A 420 -46.23 -25.57 -17.55
N ASP A 421 -46.40 -24.88 -18.68
CA ASP A 421 -47.65 -24.18 -19.00
C ASP A 421 -48.79 -25.14 -19.40
N LYS A 422 -48.47 -26.37 -19.82
CA LYS A 422 -49.49 -27.37 -20.17
C LYS A 422 -50.08 -28.11 -18.96
N THR A 423 -49.34 -28.23 -17.86
CA THR A 423 -49.77 -29.05 -16.70
C THR A 423 -50.74 -28.30 -15.78
N ILE A 424 -50.89 -26.98 -15.93
CA ILE A 424 -51.75 -26.15 -15.08
C ILE A 424 -53.20 -26.12 -15.63
N GLU A 425 -53.42 -26.29 -16.93
CA GLU A 425 -54.78 -26.30 -17.52
C GLU A 425 -55.55 -27.62 -17.28
N GLU A 426 -54.89 -28.74 -16.98
CA GLU A 426 -55.56 -30.04 -16.81
C GLU A 426 -56.10 -30.30 -15.40
N PHE A 427 -55.67 -29.54 -14.38
CA PHE A 427 -56.05 -29.79 -12.97
C PHE A 427 -57.34 -29.09 -12.50
N ASP A 428 -57.86 -28.11 -13.24
CA ASP A 428 -59.04 -27.32 -12.83
C ASP A 428 -60.40 -27.94 -13.26
N ALA A 429 -60.41 -29.05 -14.00
CA ALA A 429 -61.64 -29.63 -14.58
C ALA A 429 -62.28 -30.80 -13.79
N GLU A 430 -61.61 -31.40 -12.80
CA GLU A 430 -62.07 -32.69 -12.22
C GLU A 430 -62.71 -32.64 -10.83
N PHE A 431 -62.80 -31.48 -10.16
CA PHE A 431 -63.18 -31.46 -8.72
C PHE A 431 -64.67 -31.30 -8.38
N ASN A 432 -65.61 -31.22 -9.33
CA ASN A 432 -67.03 -30.98 -8.99
C ASN A 432 -67.99 -31.97 -9.65
N LEU A 433 -68.15 -33.18 -9.10
CA LEU A 433 -69.34 -34.05 -9.31
C LEU A 433 -69.30 -35.33 -8.44
N SER A 434 -70.01 -35.34 -7.31
CA SER A 434 -70.64 -36.51 -6.62
C SER A 434 -70.70 -36.29 -5.09
N VAL A 435 -71.71 -36.65 -4.29
CA VAL A 435 -73.01 -37.32 -4.46
C VAL A 435 -73.80 -37.04 -3.15
N LEU A 436 -75.07 -36.66 -3.27
CA LEU A 436 -76.08 -36.70 -2.20
C LEU A 436 -76.87 -38.03 -2.31
N SER A 437 -77.33 -38.61 -1.19
CA SER A 437 -78.69 -39.22 -1.08
C SER A 437 -78.98 -39.92 0.27
N GLU A 438 -79.96 -39.36 1.02
CA GLU A 438 -81.17 -39.97 1.60
C GLU A 438 -81.31 -41.51 1.81
N ARG A 439 -81.85 -41.95 2.97
CA ARG A 439 -83.31 -42.17 3.22
C ARG A 439 -83.64 -42.76 4.63
N ARG A 440 -84.82 -42.39 5.16
CA ARG A 440 -85.56 -42.90 6.35
C ARG A 440 -86.36 -44.19 5.97
N GLU A 441 -87.03 -45.01 6.80
CA GLU A 441 -87.69 -44.92 8.13
C GLU A 441 -88.23 -46.36 8.45
N SER A 442 -88.32 -46.78 9.72
CA SER A 442 -89.25 -47.83 10.20
C SER A 442 -89.23 -47.83 11.74
N VAL A 443 -90.34 -47.46 12.37
CA VAL A 443 -90.46 -47.17 13.80
C VAL A 443 -91.57 -48.04 14.36
N HIS A 444 -91.22 -48.95 15.29
CA HIS A 444 -91.89 -49.03 16.61
C HIS A 444 -91.46 -50.21 17.51
N MET A 445 -90.84 -51.27 16.96
CA MET A 445 -89.98 -52.19 17.75
C MET A 445 -88.52 -51.72 17.76
N GLN A 446 -88.27 -50.70 16.95
CA GLN A 446 -87.00 -50.05 16.75
C GLN A 446 -86.73 -48.96 17.78
N ASP A 447 -87.63 -48.53 18.67
CA ASP A 447 -87.31 -47.41 19.57
C ASP A 447 -86.60 -47.84 20.86
N GLU A 448 -86.92 -49.01 21.43
CA GLU A 448 -86.12 -49.60 22.53
C GLU A 448 -84.84 -50.27 22.01
N LEU A 449 -84.93 -50.94 20.87
CA LEU A 449 -83.75 -51.48 20.20
C LEU A 449 -82.89 -50.35 19.61
N LEU A 450 -83.46 -49.24 19.07
CA LEU A 450 -82.69 -48.03 18.76
C LEU A 450 -82.17 -47.46 20.05
N SER A 451 -82.94 -47.22 21.12
CA SER A 451 -82.38 -46.62 22.34
C SER A 451 -81.15 -47.39 22.83
N SER A 452 -81.27 -48.72 22.93
CA SER A 452 -80.14 -49.60 23.28
C SER A 452 -79.04 -49.59 22.23
N VAL A 453 -79.34 -49.69 20.94
CA VAL A 453 -78.37 -49.70 19.84
C VAL A 453 -77.83 -48.30 19.54
N THR A 454 -78.47 -47.22 19.98
CA THR A 454 -78.07 -45.82 19.85
C THR A 454 -77.23 -45.42 21.03
N ASP A 455 -77.51 -45.94 22.22
CA ASP A 455 -76.64 -45.81 23.39
C ASP A 455 -75.39 -46.67 23.18
N GLU A 456 -75.54 -47.91 22.71
CA GLU A 456 -74.43 -48.80 22.38
C GLU A 456 -73.68 -48.32 21.12
N ASN A 457 -74.35 -47.76 20.10
CA ASN A 457 -73.67 -47.07 19.00
C ASN A 457 -73.08 -45.73 19.42
N ALA A 458 -73.63 -45.00 20.39
CA ALA A 458 -73.02 -43.78 20.89
C ALA A 458 -71.77 -44.13 21.70
N GLU A 459 -71.80 -45.20 22.48
CA GLU A 459 -70.65 -45.71 23.21
C GLU A 459 -69.60 -46.30 22.27
N LEU A 460 -70.01 -47.07 21.25
CA LEU A 460 -69.14 -47.57 20.20
C LEU A 460 -68.59 -46.42 19.36
N LYS A 461 -69.37 -45.41 18.96
CA LYS A 461 -68.88 -44.21 18.27
C LYS A 461 -67.93 -43.42 19.14
N LYS A 462 -68.14 -43.36 20.46
CA LYS A 462 -67.21 -42.71 21.39
C LYS A 462 -65.91 -43.52 21.53
N LYS A 463 -65.99 -44.85 21.55
CA LYS A 463 -64.83 -45.76 21.54
C LYS A 463 -64.10 -45.71 20.18
N LEU A 464 -64.82 -45.61 19.06
CA LEU A 464 -64.27 -45.47 17.71
C LEU A 464 -63.64 -44.09 17.52
N ALA A 465 -64.29 -43.02 17.94
CA ALA A 465 -63.71 -41.67 17.91
C ALA A 465 -62.47 -41.58 18.83
N LYS A 466 -62.48 -42.28 19.97
CA LYS A 466 -61.31 -42.38 20.83
C LYS A 466 -60.20 -43.20 20.18
N ALA A 467 -60.52 -44.36 19.59
CA ALA A 467 -59.56 -45.19 18.87
C ALA A 467 -59.01 -44.50 17.61
N GLU A 468 -59.83 -43.77 16.86
CA GLU A 468 -59.40 -42.96 15.72
C GLU A 468 -58.53 -41.79 16.15
N ASN A 469 -58.82 -41.17 17.29
CA ASN A 469 -57.99 -40.11 17.84
C ASN A 469 -56.65 -40.66 18.37
N ASP A 470 -56.68 -41.84 18.99
CA ASP A 470 -55.49 -42.55 19.43
C ASP A 470 -54.66 -43.00 18.22
N VAL A 471 -55.28 -43.51 17.15
CA VAL A 471 -54.62 -43.85 15.87
C VAL A 471 -54.01 -42.61 15.23
N LYS A 472 -54.75 -41.51 15.10
CA LYS A 472 -54.24 -40.23 14.58
C LYS A 472 -53.10 -39.68 15.44
N SER A 473 -53.17 -39.82 16.76
CA SER A 473 -52.11 -39.44 17.68
C SER A 473 -50.88 -40.31 17.49
N THR A 474 -51.02 -41.64 17.35
CA THR A 474 -49.91 -42.55 17.06
C THR A 474 -49.31 -42.34 15.67
N GLU A 475 -50.11 -42.00 14.66
CA GLU A 475 -49.62 -41.63 13.33
C GLU A 475 -48.86 -40.29 13.37
N CYS A 476 -49.35 -39.31 14.14
CA CYS A 476 -48.65 -38.04 14.33
C CYS A 476 -47.29 -38.27 15.00
N LEU A 477 -47.26 -39.05 16.09
CA LEU A 477 -46.02 -39.44 16.78
C LEU A 477 -45.10 -40.26 15.87
N SER A 478 -45.63 -41.11 15.01
CA SER A 478 -44.83 -41.88 14.03
C SER A 478 -44.22 -40.98 12.97
N ARG A 479 -44.95 -39.99 12.46
CA ARG A 479 -44.40 -38.98 11.53
C ARG A 479 -43.38 -38.08 12.20
N GLU A 480 -43.60 -37.69 13.45
CA GLU A 480 -42.62 -36.93 14.24
C GLU A 480 -41.34 -37.75 14.48
N LEU A 481 -41.48 -39.04 14.78
CA LEU A 481 -40.35 -39.96 14.93
C LEU A 481 -39.60 -40.17 13.60
N GLU A 482 -40.31 -40.27 12.48
CA GLU A 482 -39.73 -40.34 11.13
C GLU A 482 -38.95 -39.05 10.81
N ASN A 483 -39.54 -37.89 11.11
CA ASN A 483 -38.91 -36.58 10.91
C ASN A 483 -37.65 -36.42 11.78
N GLU A 484 -37.69 -36.87 13.04
CA GLU A 484 -36.51 -36.85 13.92
C GLU A 484 -35.44 -37.85 13.50
N LYS A 485 -35.81 -39.01 12.95
CA LYS A 485 -34.85 -39.93 12.32
C LYS A 485 -34.18 -39.29 11.11
N MET A 486 -34.94 -38.66 10.22
CA MET A 486 -34.37 -37.93 9.08
C MET A 486 -33.46 -36.79 9.51
N LYS A 487 -33.80 -36.05 10.57
CA LYS A 487 -32.90 -35.03 11.15
C LYS A 487 -31.64 -35.66 11.74
N CYS A 488 -31.75 -36.76 12.48
CA CYS A 488 -30.60 -37.48 13.03
C CYS A 488 -29.67 -38.00 11.92
N ASP A 489 -30.22 -38.53 10.84
CA ASP A 489 -29.43 -39.03 9.72
C ASP A 489 -28.79 -37.89 8.93
N ALA A 490 -29.49 -36.78 8.72
CA ALA A 490 -28.91 -35.57 8.13
C ALA A 490 -27.79 -34.96 9.00
N LEU A 491 -27.94 -35.01 10.33
CA LEU A 491 -26.90 -34.60 11.27
C LEU A 491 -25.69 -35.55 11.23
N LYS A 492 -25.89 -36.87 11.16
CA LYS A 492 -24.81 -37.84 10.99
C LYS A 492 -24.06 -37.66 9.67
N GLU A 493 -24.77 -37.37 8.58
CA GLU A 493 -24.18 -37.09 7.27
C GLU A 493 -23.33 -35.82 7.35
N ARG A 494 -23.86 -34.75 7.95
CA ARG A 494 -23.11 -33.50 8.21
C ARG A 494 -21.89 -33.73 9.10
N LEU A 495 -22.01 -34.59 10.10
CA LEU A 495 -20.92 -34.92 11.02
C LEU A 495 -19.82 -35.68 10.27
N LYS A 496 -20.16 -36.67 9.43
CA LYS A 496 -19.19 -37.35 8.55
C LYS A 496 -18.51 -36.40 7.57
N VAL A 497 -19.24 -35.45 6.99
CA VAL A 497 -18.67 -34.44 6.09
C VAL A 497 -17.73 -33.49 6.85
N ALA A 498 -18.11 -33.09 8.06
CA ALA A 498 -17.27 -32.26 8.91
C ALA A 498 -16.00 -33.00 9.37
N GLU A 499 -16.11 -34.28 9.75
CA GLU A 499 -14.97 -35.14 10.11
C GLU A 499 -14.01 -35.33 8.94
N LYS A 500 -14.52 -35.62 7.74
CA LYS A 500 -13.70 -35.67 6.51
C LYS A 500 -13.01 -34.33 6.24
N GLY A 501 -13.74 -33.23 6.37
CA GLY A 501 -13.18 -31.89 6.21
C GLY A 501 -12.07 -31.61 7.23
N LEU A 502 -12.18 -32.10 8.46
CA LEU A 502 -11.18 -31.94 9.51
C LEU A 502 -9.93 -32.79 9.24
N GLU A 503 -10.10 -34.00 8.71
CA GLU A 503 -9.02 -34.91 8.31
C GLU A 503 -8.26 -34.40 7.07
N ASP A 504 -8.98 -33.84 6.09
CA ASP A 504 -8.40 -33.17 4.91
C ASP A 504 -7.66 -31.87 5.28
N VAL A 505 -8.18 -31.11 6.24
CA VAL A 505 -7.49 -29.92 6.77
C VAL A 505 -6.23 -30.32 7.53
N GLY A 506 -6.29 -31.35 8.38
CA GLY A 506 -5.12 -31.86 9.13
C GLY A 506 -3.98 -32.30 8.21
N THR A 507 -4.29 -33.09 7.17
CA THR A 507 -3.28 -33.55 6.19
C THR A 507 -2.75 -32.41 5.30
N SER A 508 -3.57 -31.40 5.02
CA SER A 508 -3.15 -30.19 4.31
C SER A 508 -2.21 -29.32 5.15
N THR A 509 -2.50 -29.12 6.44
CA THR A 509 -1.61 -28.38 7.35
C THR A 509 -0.28 -29.08 7.57
N ASP A 510 -0.27 -30.40 7.70
CA ASP A 510 0.97 -31.17 7.84
C ASP A 510 1.82 -31.11 6.55
N ARG A 511 1.18 -31.19 5.38
CA ARG A 511 1.88 -30.98 4.10
C ARG A 511 2.43 -29.56 3.96
N GLN A 512 1.69 -28.54 4.40
CA GLN A 512 2.16 -27.16 4.37
C GLN A 512 3.34 -26.94 5.32
N LEU A 513 3.34 -27.54 6.51
CA LEU A 513 4.46 -27.50 7.44
C LEU A 513 5.70 -28.21 6.89
N VAL A 514 5.55 -29.38 6.27
CA VAL A 514 6.65 -30.10 5.62
C VAL A 514 7.22 -29.29 4.46
N ASN A 515 6.37 -28.71 3.61
CA ASN A 515 6.82 -27.86 2.49
C ASN A 515 7.49 -26.57 2.97
N ALA A 516 7.00 -25.95 4.04
CA ALA A 516 7.63 -24.77 4.64
C ALA A 516 9.00 -25.11 5.24
N ASN A 517 9.16 -26.28 5.86
CA ASN A 517 10.44 -26.76 6.37
C ASN A 517 11.44 -27.04 5.23
N ILE A 518 11.01 -27.70 4.15
CA ILE A 518 11.84 -27.94 2.97
C ILE A 518 12.28 -26.60 2.34
N GLN A 519 11.36 -25.64 2.17
CA GLN A 519 11.70 -24.31 1.66
C GLN A 519 12.65 -23.55 2.59
N ASN A 520 12.52 -23.71 3.91
CA ASN A 520 13.45 -23.09 4.86
C ASN A 520 14.85 -23.74 4.80
N GLU A 521 14.94 -25.05 4.62
CA GLU A 521 16.23 -25.73 4.42
C GLU A 521 16.88 -25.31 3.09
N GLU A 522 16.12 -25.20 2.01
CA GLU A 522 16.63 -24.67 0.73
C GLU A 522 17.12 -23.22 0.86
N LYS A 523 16.37 -22.37 1.57
CA LYS A 523 16.76 -21.00 1.88
C LYS A 523 18.03 -20.96 2.73
N ASN A 524 18.15 -21.83 3.74
CA ASN A 524 19.35 -21.91 4.57
C ASN A 524 20.57 -22.34 3.76
N LEU A 525 20.43 -23.33 2.87
CA LEU A 525 21.52 -23.75 1.97
C LEU A 525 21.91 -22.64 0.97
N THR A 526 20.94 -21.86 0.47
CA THR A 526 21.25 -20.71 -0.40
C THR A 526 21.89 -19.56 0.38
N ILE A 527 21.45 -19.28 1.60
CA ILE A 527 22.09 -18.30 2.49
C ILE A 527 23.53 -18.71 2.75
N GLN A 528 23.79 -19.96 3.12
CA GLN A 528 25.14 -20.45 3.39
C GLN A 528 26.04 -20.38 2.14
N SER A 529 25.50 -20.67 0.95
CA SER A 529 26.20 -20.49 -0.32
C SER A 529 26.53 -19.02 -0.63
N LEU A 530 25.61 -18.10 -0.28
CA LEU A 530 25.82 -16.66 -0.44
C LEU A 530 26.82 -16.12 0.58
N GLU A 531 26.81 -16.59 1.82
CA GLU A 531 27.80 -16.28 2.86
C GLU A 531 29.20 -16.72 2.44
N ASP A 532 29.35 -17.93 1.90
CA ASP A 532 30.63 -18.41 1.35
C ASP A 532 31.13 -17.56 0.17
N LYS A 533 30.21 -17.13 -0.70
CA LYS A 533 30.55 -16.22 -1.81
C LYS A 533 30.94 -14.84 -1.31
N LEU A 534 30.23 -14.31 -0.31
CA LEU A 534 30.56 -13.05 0.34
C LEU A 534 31.96 -13.11 0.95
N SER A 535 32.27 -14.15 1.73
CA SER A 535 33.58 -14.35 2.33
C SER A 535 34.70 -14.43 1.28
N LYS A 536 34.46 -15.08 0.13
CA LYS A 536 35.43 -15.11 -0.98
C LYS A 536 35.60 -13.75 -1.64
N MET A 537 34.52 -13.01 -1.84
CA MET A 537 34.57 -11.66 -2.43
C MET A 537 35.24 -10.66 -1.50
N GLU A 538 35.02 -10.77 -0.20
CA GLU A 538 35.65 -9.96 0.84
C GLU A 538 37.17 -10.21 0.88
N LYS A 539 37.60 -11.48 0.88
CA LYS A 539 39.04 -11.81 0.73
C LYS A 539 39.65 -11.26 -0.57
N GLN A 540 38.92 -11.34 -1.69
CA GLN A 540 39.40 -10.77 -2.95
C GLN A 540 39.46 -9.24 -2.91
N ALA A 541 38.54 -8.59 -2.20
CA ALA A 541 38.56 -7.15 -1.99
C ALA A 541 39.78 -6.77 -1.14
N ASP A 542 40.04 -7.46 -0.03
CA ASP A 542 41.21 -7.24 0.82
C ASP A 542 42.52 -7.42 0.04
N GLU A 543 42.65 -8.49 -0.75
CA GLU A 543 43.81 -8.71 -1.61
C GLU A 543 44.00 -7.60 -2.65
N ARG A 544 42.91 -7.11 -3.26
CA ARG A 544 42.98 -5.98 -4.20
C ARG A 544 43.35 -4.69 -3.51
N THR A 545 42.85 -4.46 -2.30
CA THR A 545 43.13 -3.26 -1.51
C THR A 545 44.60 -3.24 -1.10
N SER A 546 45.16 -4.39 -0.69
CA SER A 546 46.60 -4.55 -0.47
C SER A 546 47.42 -4.26 -1.73
N LYS A 547 47.02 -4.76 -2.90
CA LYS A 547 47.71 -4.48 -4.17
C LYS A 547 47.63 -3.01 -4.58
N ILE A 548 46.51 -2.34 -4.29
CA ILE A 548 46.37 -0.89 -4.54
C ILE A 548 47.34 -0.12 -3.65
N LEU A 549 47.43 -0.45 -2.36
CA LEU A 549 48.39 0.19 -1.45
C LEU A 549 49.84 -0.01 -1.91
N ASP A 550 50.20 -1.20 -2.37
CA ASP A 550 51.53 -1.47 -2.94
C ASP A 550 51.79 -0.65 -4.21
N LEU A 551 50.79 -0.54 -5.10
CA LEU A 551 50.88 0.27 -6.31
C LEU A 551 50.95 1.78 -6.01
N GLU A 552 50.23 2.27 -5.00
CA GLU A 552 50.29 3.65 -4.54
C GLU A 552 51.69 3.96 -3.97
N SER A 553 52.24 3.07 -3.15
CA SER A 553 53.61 3.20 -2.63
C SER A 553 54.65 3.26 -3.76
N THR A 554 54.55 2.39 -4.76
CA THR A 554 55.46 2.40 -5.92
C THR A 554 55.28 3.62 -6.81
N CYS A 555 54.04 4.12 -6.99
CA CYS A 555 53.77 5.38 -7.68
C CYS A 555 54.40 6.58 -6.95
N ASP A 556 54.31 6.63 -5.61
CA ASP A 556 54.92 7.68 -4.80
C ASP A 556 56.45 7.66 -4.90
N GLU A 557 57.07 6.48 -4.87
CA GLU A 557 58.50 6.32 -5.12
C GLU A 557 58.91 6.79 -6.51
N LEU A 558 58.17 6.38 -7.55
CA LEU A 558 58.42 6.82 -8.93
C LEU A 558 58.22 8.33 -9.10
N SER A 559 57.24 8.92 -8.41
CA SER A 559 57.01 10.37 -8.39
C SER A 559 58.17 11.13 -7.75
N LYS A 560 58.72 10.63 -6.63
CA LYS A 560 59.94 11.16 -6.00
C LYS A 560 61.15 11.06 -6.93
N VAL A 561 61.31 9.95 -7.65
CA VAL A 561 62.39 9.79 -8.65
C VAL A 561 62.19 10.77 -9.81
N LYS A 562 60.97 10.91 -10.33
CA LYS A 562 60.64 11.84 -11.43
C LYS A 562 60.89 13.30 -11.04
N THR A 563 60.48 13.71 -9.86
CA THR A 563 60.73 15.08 -9.36
C THR A 563 62.22 15.34 -9.15
N SER A 564 62.96 14.37 -8.61
CA SER A 564 64.42 14.44 -8.49
C SER A 564 65.12 14.54 -9.85
N THR A 565 64.71 13.76 -10.87
CA THR A 565 65.31 13.83 -12.20
C THR A 565 64.94 15.12 -12.92
N HIS A 566 63.71 15.60 -12.77
CA HIS A 566 63.29 16.90 -13.30
C HIS A 566 64.11 18.04 -12.71
N ALA A 567 64.29 18.08 -11.39
CA ALA A 567 65.14 19.07 -10.73
C ALA A 567 66.60 19.01 -11.21
N ARG A 568 67.14 17.82 -11.48
CA ARG A 568 68.48 17.67 -12.09
C ARG A 568 68.53 18.23 -13.51
N PHE A 569 67.51 17.99 -14.33
CA PHE A 569 67.45 18.54 -15.68
C PHE A 569 67.25 20.05 -15.68
N GLU A 570 66.40 20.60 -14.82
CA GLU A 570 66.23 22.05 -14.66
C GLU A 570 67.54 22.71 -14.24
N LYS A 571 68.26 22.11 -13.28
CA LYS A 571 69.59 22.57 -12.88
C LYS A 571 70.56 22.53 -14.08
N GLY A 572 70.61 21.42 -14.81
CA GLY A 572 71.48 21.30 -16.00
C GLY A 572 71.14 22.31 -17.10
N ILE A 573 69.85 22.61 -17.31
CA ILE A 573 69.40 23.65 -18.25
C ILE A 573 69.79 25.03 -17.74
N SER A 574 69.65 25.31 -16.44
CA SER A 574 70.06 26.57 -15.83
C SER A 574 71.57 26.78 -15.94
N ASP A 575 72.37 25.75 -15.67
CA ASP A 575 73.82 25.79 -15.81
C ASP A 575 74.22 26.04 -17.28
N ALA A 576 73.55 25.38 -18.24
CA ALA A 576 73.77 25.62 -19.66
C ALA A 576 73.38 27.04 -20.10
N ARG A 577 72.24 27.56 -19.61
CA ARG A 577 71.82 28.95 -19.85
C ARG A 577 72.82 29.95 -19.30
N HIS A 578 73.32 29.73 -18.10
CA HIS A 578 74.34 30.58 -17.49
C HIS A 578 75.65 30.58 -18.30
N VAL A 579 76.07 29.43 -18.83
CA VAL A 579 77.23 29.35 -19.72
C VAL A 579 77.00 30.11 -21.03
N ILE A 580 75.81 29.96 -21.65
CA ILE A 580 75.45 30.72 -22.86
C ILE A 580 75.47 32.22 -22.56
N GLU A 581 74.85 32.65 -21.47
CA GLU A 581 74.80 34.05 -21.05
C GLU A 581 76.20 34.60 -20.74
N MET A 582 77.09 33.80 -20.14
CA MET A 582 78.50 34.15 -19.99
C MET A 582 79.21 34.32 -21.34
N TYR A 583 78.96 33.43 -22.32
CA TYR A 583 79.54 33.57 -23.66
C TYR A 583 78.96 34.77 -24.42
N GLU A 584 77.67 35.07 -24.28
CA GLU A 584 77.02 36.25 -24.88
C GLU A 584 77.51 37.54 -24.22
N SER A 585 77.68 37.55 -22.89
CA SER A 585 78.29 38.65 -22.14
C SER A 585 79.75 38.84 -22.54
N PHE A 586 80.53 37.77 -22.69
CA PHE A 586 81.91 37.82 -23.16
C PHE A 586 82.00 38.36 -24.60
N MET A 587 81.15 37.87 -25.51
CA MET A 587 81.06 38.35 -26.88
C MET A 587 80.63 39.81 -26.95
N SER A 588 79.63 40.22 -26.17
CA SER A 588 79.18 41.62 -26.12
C SER A 588 80.23 42.56 -25.50
N THR A 589 81.01 42.10 -24.51
CA THR A 589 82.11 42.86 -23.91
C THR A 589 83.28 43.02 -24.89
N ILE A 590 83.62 41.98 -25.66
CA ILE A 590 84.59 42.07 -26.76
C ILE A 590 84.11 43.02 -27.86
N ILE A 591 82.83 42.98 -28.21
CA ILE A 591 82.23 43.85 -29.24
C ILE A 591 82.13 45.32 -28.79
N SER A 592 82.13 45.59 -27.48
CA SER A 592 81.99 46.96 -26.94
C SER A 592 83.30 47.62 -26.48
N GLN A 593 84.41 46.88 -26.35
CA GLN A 593 85.72 47.47 -25.99
C GLN A 593 86.63 47.78 -27.18
N ASP A 594 86.48 47.12 -28.33
CA ASP A 594 87.15 47.49 -29.59
C ASP A 594 86.11 47.59 -30.71
N GLY A 595 85.67 48.81 -31.00
CA GLY A 595 84.68 49.15 -32.03
C GLY A 595 85.14 48.94 -33.48
N GLU A 596 85.88 47.87 -33.79
CA GLU A 596 86.41 47.55 -35.13
C GLU A 596 86.04 46.13 -35.65
N SER A 597 85.20 45.36 -34.96
CA SER A 597 84.97 43.94 -35.33
C SER A 597 84.17 43.70 -36.64
N PHE A 598 83.11 44.44 -36.94
CA PHE A 598 82.29 44.11 -38.12
C PHE A 598 82.95 44.53 -39.45
N ARG A 599 83.62 45.69 -39.48
CA ARG A 599 84.36 46.16 -40.67
C ARG A 599 85.63 45.33 -40.92
N ASP A 600 86.31 44.87 -39.88
CA ASP A 600 87.48 44.02 -40.04
C ASP A 600 87.10 42.59 -40.42
N ILE A 601 85.98 42.05 -39.95
CA ILE A 601 85.47 40.75 -40.44
C ILE A 601 85.10 40.86 -41.92
N GLU A 602 84.55 41.99 -42.37
CA GLU A 602 84.22 42.21 -43.78
C GLU A 602 85.46 42.46 -44.65
N ALA A 603 86.46 43.19 -44.13
CA ALA A 603 87.77 43.35 -44.77
C ALA A 603 88.56 42.02 -44.81
N LEU A 604 88.48 41.20 -43.76
CA LEU A 604 89.08 39.86 -43.70
C LEU A 604 88.36 38.91 -44.64
N ARG A 605 87.02 38.95 -44.75
CA ARG A 605 86.28 38.19 -45.77
C ARG A 605 86.69 38.55 -47.19
N ASN A 606 86.90 39.84 -47.47
CA ASN A 606 87.37 40.30 -48.78
C ASN A 606 88.83 39.92 -49.04
N LYS A 607 89.71 39.99 -48.02
CA LYS A 607 91.09 39.47 -48.10
C LYS A 607 91.12 37.96 -48.31
N ILE A 608 90.31 37.19 -47.59
CA ILE A 608 90.18 35.73 -47.74
C ILE A 608 89.73 35.40 -49.16
N LYS A 609 88.70 36.08 -49.70
CA LYS A 609 88.28 35.88 -51.10
C LYS A 609 89.39 36.24 -52.11
N CYS A 610 90.19 37.26 -51.84
CA CYS A 610 91.34 37.59 -52.68
C CYS A 610 92.44 36.52 -52.60
N TYR A 611 92.73 36.00 -51.41
CA TYR A 611 93.69 34.90 -51.23
C TYR A 611 93.19 33.59 -51.81
N GLU A 612 91.91 33.26 -51.70
CA GLU A 612 91.29 32.09 -52.34
C GLU A 612 91.43 32.14 -53.87
N ARG A 613 91.14 33.30 -54.48
CA ARG A 613 91.38 33.50 -55.92
C ARG A 613 92.85 33.37 -56.28
N ASN A 614 93.75 33.86 -55.42
CA ASN A 614 95.19 33.74 -55.63
C ASN A 614 95.69 32.29 -55.48
N ILE A 615 95.16 31.54 -54.51
CA ILE A 615 95.45 30.10 -54.35
C ILE A 615 94.95 29.34 -55.57
N GLN A 616 93.73 29.57 -56.03
CA GLN A 616 93.21 28.94 -57.25
C GLN A 616 94.05 29.28 -58.48
N TYR A 617 94.54 30.52 -58.58
CA TYR A 617 95.46 30.93 -59.64
C TYR A 617 96.80 30.20 -59.54
N LEU A 618 97.38 30.11 -58.33
CA LEU A 618 98.65 29.41 -58.08
C LEU A 618 98.52 27.90 -58.29
N GLU A 619 97.43 27.27 -57.88
CA GLU A 619 97.13 25.86 -58.14
C GLU A 619 97.00 25.60 -59.65
N LYS A 620 96.33 26.50 -60.38
CA LYS A 620 96.25 26.41 -61.84
C LYS A 620 97.64 26.53 -62.48
N LYS A 621 98.48 27.45 -61.98
CA LYS A 621 99.87 27.60 -62.43
C LYS A 621 100.73 26.37 -62.08
N GLN A 622 100.53 25.78 -60.90
CA GLN A 622 101.22 24.56 -60.47
C GLN A 622 100.83 23.37 -61.34
N LYS A 623 99.54 23.21 -61.66
CA LYS A 623 99.08 22.17 -62.59
C LYS A 623 99.64 22.36 -64.00
N GLN A 624 99.71 23.60 -64.48
CA GLN A 624 100.36 23.91 -65.75
C GLN A 624 101.86 23.60 -65.73
N MET A 625 102.54 23.92 -64.63
CA MET A 625 103.95 23.62 -64.45
C MET A 625 104.20 22.12 -64.34
N GLN A 626 103.37 21.37 -63.60
CA GLN A 626 103.43 19.90 -63.55
C GLN A 626 103.21 19.29 -64.94
N ALA A 627 102.25 19.80 -65.72
CA ALA A 627 102.04 19.34 -67.09
C ALA A 627 103.26 19.62 -68.00
N LEU A 628 103.89 20.79 -67.87
CA LEU A 628 105.11 21.11 -68.60
C LEU A 628 106.29 20.25 -68.15
N VAL A 629 106.47 20.03 -66.85
CA VAL A 629 107.53 19.14 -66.31
C VAL A 629 107.30 17.70 -66.75
N GLU A 630 106.07 17.20 -66.75
CA GLU A 630 105.75 15.88 -67.30
C GLU A 630 106.03 15.81 -68.81
N GLN A 631 105.74 16.88 -69.56
CA GLN A 631 106.05 16.94 -70.99
C GLN A 631 107.56 16.98 -71.24
N GLU A 632 108.32 17.77 -70.47
CA GLU A 632 109.78 17.79 -70.47
C GLU A 632 110.36 16.44 -70.09
N GLN A 633 109.85 15.79 -69.04
CA GLN A 633 110.27 14.45 -68.66
C GLN A 633 109.98 13.43 -69.76
N ARG A 634 108.83 13.50 -70.42
CA ARG A 634 108.53 12.63 -71.58
C ARG A 634 109.48 12.89 -72.74
N LEU A 635 109.81 14.16 -73.03
CA LEU A 635 110.77 14.53 -74.08
C LEU A 635 112.20 14.08 -73.74
N ILE A 636 112.66 14.32 -72.51
CA ILE A 636 113.98 13.90 -72.04
C ILE A 636 114.09 12.38 -72.06
N THR A 637 113.08 11.69 -71.53
CA THR A 637 113.04 10.22 -71.49
C THR A 637 112.96 9.64 -72.90
N GLY A 638 112.13 10.23 -73.77
CA GLY A 638 112.06 9.88 -75.18
C GLY A 638 113.38 10.05 -75.90
N ASN A 639 114.02 11.22 -75.79
CA ASN A 639 115.33 11.51 -76.36
C ASN A 639 116.43 10.61 -75.78
N TYR A 640 116.37 10.29 -74.48
CA TYR A 640 117.30 9.35 -73.84
C TYR A 640 117.16 7.95 -74.42
N TYR A 641 115.94 7.42 -74.53
CA TYR A 641 115.72 6.11 -75.15
C TYR A 641 116.10 6.11 -76.63
N GLU A 642 115.83 7.19 -77.37
CA GLU A 642 116.24 7.33 -78.77
C GLU A 642 117.75 7.41 -78.92
N MET A 643 118.45 8.13 -78.03
CA MET A 643 119.91 8.18 -77.98
C MET A 643 120.49 6.81 -77.61
N CYS A 644 119.97 6.12 -76.60
CA CYS A 644 120.38 4.76 -76.24
C CYS A 644 120.13 3.78 -77.40
N PHE A 645 118.99 3.90 -78.09
CA PHE A 645 118.67 3.10 -79.25
C PHE A 645 119.65 3.36 -80.41
N ASN A 646 119.96 4.63 -80.70
CA ASN A 646 120.94 5.01 -81.72
C ASN A 646 122.37 4.59 -81.35
N LEU A 647 122.78 4.68 -80.08
CA LEU A 647 124.05 4.16 -79.56
C LEU A 647 124.12 2.64 -79.72
N SER A 648 123.04 1.92 -79.38
CA SER A 648 122.97 0.46 -79.53
C SER A 648 123.00 -0.01 -80.99
N ARG A 649 122.68 0.89 -81.92
CA ARG A 649 122.72 0.66 -83.36
C ARG A 649 124.09 0.97 -83.98
N GLN A 650 124.93 1.78 -83.32
CA GLN A 650 126.26 2.19 -83.78
C GLN A 650 127.42 1.42 -83.12
N LEU A 651 127.23 0.86 -81.93
CA LEU A 651 128.25 0.14 -81.18
C LEU A 651 128.11 -1.38 -81.31
N THR A 652 129.24 -2.10 -81.45
CA THR A 652 129.22 -3.56 -81.40
C THR A 652 129.07 -4.04 -79.95
N LYS A 653 128.61 -5.29 -79.74
CA LYS A 653 128.29 -5.83 -78.38
C LYS A 653 129.44 -5.71 -77.37
N ASP A 654 130.69 -5.73 -77.82
CA ASP A 654 131.87 -5.60 -76.94
C ASP A 654 132.13 -4.15 -76.51
N ASP A 655 131.80 -3.16 -77.34
CA ASP A 655 131.97 -1.74 -77.01
C ASP A 655 130.96 -1.25 -75.96
N ILE A 656 129.73 -1.79 -76.01
CA ILE A 656 128.66 -1.48 -75.04
C ILE A 656 129.03 -1.97 -73.64
N ARG A 657 129.65 -3.16 -73.55
CA ARG A 657 130.07 -3.77 -72.27
C ARG A 657 131.17 -2.94 -71.61
N THR A 658 132.13 -2.48 -72.42
CA THR A 658 133.27 -1.67 -71.96
C THR A 658 132.83 -0.26 -71.53
N PHE A 659 131.82 0.32 -72.18
CA PHE A 659 131.21 1.59 -71.78
C PHE A 659 130.45 1.47 -70.46
N MET A 660 129.63 0.43 -70.28
CA MET A 660 128.88 0.19 -69.04
C MET A 660 129.81 -0.03 -67.84
N ASP A 661 130.89 -0.80 -68.00
CA ASP A 661 131.90 -1.00 -66.95
C ASP A 661 132.61 0.30 -66.53
N LYS A 662 132.86 1.22 -67.46
CA LYS A 662 133.41 2.56 -67.14
C LYS A 662 132.43 3.43 -66.37
N GLN A 663 131.12 3.36 -66.69
CA GLN A 663 130.10 4.13 -65.97
C GLN A 663 129.81 3.56 -64.58
N ILE A 664 129.75 2.23 -64.44
CA ILE A 664 129.61 1.56 -63.15
C ILE A 664 130.80 1.90 -62.23
N LYS A 665 132.04 1.90 -62.76
CA LYS A 665 133.22 2.34 -62.00
C LYS A 665 133.19 3.82 -61.60
N ARG A 666 132.61 4.70 -62.41
CA ARG A 666 132.43 6.12 -62.05
C ARG A 666 131.38 6.33 -60.97
N ILE A 667 130.25 5.62 -61.04
CA ILE A 667 129.19 5.70 -60.02
C ILE A 667 129.69 5.13 -58.69
N ALA A 668 130.42 4.02 -58.71
CA ALA A 668 131.08 3.48 -57.52
C ALA A 668 132.12 4.43 -56.91
N PHE A 669 132.70 5.35 -57.70
CA PHE A 669 133.64 6.35 -57.20
C PHE A 669 132.93 7.56 -56.56
N ILE A 670 131.73 7.91 -57.03
CA ILE A 670 130.90 8.98 -56.44
C ILE A 670 130.33 8.50 -55.09
N ASP A 671 129.87 7.25 -55.01
CA ASP A 671 129.31 6.66 -53.79
C ASP A 671 130.38 6.39 -52.71
N ALA A 672 131.65 6.29 -53.11
CA ALA A 672 132.79 6.20 -52.19
C ALA A 672 133.37 7.56 -51.75
N GLY A 673 132.95 8.66 -52.38
CA GLY A 673 133.34 10.03 -52.04
C GLY A 673 132.46 10.71 -50.99
N GLU A 674 131.33 10.09 -50.60
CA GLU A 674 130.39 10.58 -49.59
C GLU A 674 130.32 9.69 -48.32
N ARG A 675 131.44 9.07 -47.93
CA ARG A 675 131.64 8.55 -46.56
C ARG A 675 132.75 9.29 -45.83
#